data_AF-A0A378NJC0-F1
#
_entry.id   AF-A0A378NJC0-F1
#
_cell.length_a   1.000
_cell.length_b   1.000
_cell.length_c   1.000
_cell.angle_alpha   90.00
_cell.angle_beta   90.00
_cell.angle_gamma   90.00
#
_symmetry.space_group_name_H-M   'P 1'
#
loop_
_entity.id
_entity.type
_entity.pdbx_description
1 polymer ?
#
loop_
_entity_poly.entity_id
_entity_poly.type
_entity_poly.pdbx_seq_one_letter_code
_entity_poly.pdbx_strand_id
1 'polypeptide(L)'
;MINKNFPLSYLASFVAFAVSLSATASVFRDDIDLQYYRDFAENKGKFTVGASNIEIKDKSGNTLDALFPNVPMPDFSAANRNLGIATLVAPQYLVSVAHNTQYNTVEFGAPGTNADAHHYTYKVVDRNDYGIVEGGQHQDYQVPRLNKLVTEVAPATVTDLGNNASAYQDSSRFTHFARLGSGRQIVKNTEHKDNQISTSYQYLTGGVHLPIAVHNSDYWLDFRGNALNNSPYGALTAFGTRGDSGSGVYGYDQKTKRWLLLATYTFGTPANNYYNRAGIIRQDYHDKQFAEDIAGTLTNAQQNAVFEWSAQGKDSSIGNKGKNLTVSLADRSIKDNSASPLGYGGTPQLQLPQDNTGKTLNIEGQDSTIVLKTDIDQGAGALNFNANATVRPENDQSWVGAGIVVAKGKQVNWQVKNPQGDRLSKLGKGTLHINGKGENLGDISVGQGTVILNQQAGENGKKSAFNQVGIVSGRSTVVLNSADQVDPNKIYFGFRGGRLDLNGNNIAFNRIQNSDDGARIVNNHLQKAATLTINGPKPPEATDLKWGTWKENSADIYEYINPHANNRTDYFTLKGNPNQYMPTNGASNAHWTFLSSNKDAAVKQVLAQKGLEHRYNSFNGFIGETDNTQHNGRLNVVYDPKASTPPATASEVTWGKGLVAGADIYLFTNPKTKIREYFALKGDPKQPVPRGGLSSEHWEFLVWGTDLFCIERKKKIWAEK
;
A
#
# COMPACT_ATOMS: atom_id res chain seq x y z
N MET A 1 14.20 20.40 -66.34
CA MET A 1 13.54 19.32 -67.11
C MET A 1 14.49 18.14 -67.09
N ILE A 2 14.23 16.97 -66.48
CA ILE A 2 12.99 16.23 -66.23
C ILE A 2 13.15 15.44 -64.92
N ASN A 3 12.09 15.47 -64.11
CA ASN A 3 11.81 14.60 -62.96
C ASN A 3 11.79 13.12 -63.38
N LYS A 4 12.39 12.25 -62.57
CA LYS A 4 11.91 10.86 -62.41
C LYS A 4 11.92 10.48 -60.94
N ASN A 5 10.74 10.61 -60.34
CA ASN A 5 10.37 10.00 -59.06
C ASN A 5 10.49 8.48 -59.19
N PHE A 6 11.26 7.84 -58.32
CA PHE A 6 11.13 6.42 -58.04
C PHE A 6 10.10 6.26 -56.90
N PRO A 7 9.03 5.46 -57.08
CA PRO A 7 8.02 5.28 -56.06
C PRO A 7 8.56 4.45 -54.88
N LEU A 8 8.25 4.91 -53.67
CA LEU A 8 8.60 4.34 -52.35
C LEU A 8 8.11 2.88 -52.10
N SER A 9 7.60 2.17 -53.10
CA SER A 9 6.82 0.94 -52.91
C SER A 9 7.62 -0.37 -53.02
N TYR A 10 8.96 -0.34 -53.13
CA TYR A 10 9.76 -1.58 -53.21
C TYR A 10 10.80 -1.79 -52.10
N LEU A 11 10.97 -0.83 -51.17
CA LEU A 11 11.83 -1.01 -49.98
C LEU A 11 11.05 -1.51 -48.75
N ALA A 12 9.72 -1.51 -48.79
CA ALA A 12 8.86 -2.00 -47.70
C ALA A 12 8.75 -3.54 -47.65
N SER A 13 9.04 -4.23 -48.76
CA SER A 13 8.85 -5.69 -48.87
C SER A 13 10.08 -6.54 -48.52
N PHE A 14 11.23 -5.92 -48.23
CA PHE A 14 12.44 -6.65 -47.78
C PHE A 14 12.80 -6.42 -46.30
N VAL A 15 12.09 -5.54 -45.58
CA VAL A 15 12.15 -5.42 -44.11
C VAL A 15 11.15 -6.39 -43.43
N ALA A 16 10.22 -6.99 -44.18
CA ALA A 16 9.21 -7.91 -43.66
C ALA A 16 9.63 -9.39 -43.60
N PHE A 17 10.86 -9.75 -44.00
CA PHE A 17 11.30 -11.15 -44.08
C PHE A 17 12.61 -11.48 -43.33
N ALA A 18 13.07 -10.59 -42.45
CA ALA A 18 14.13 -10.88 -41.50
C ALA A 18 13.57 -10.86 -40.08
N VAL A 19 13.54 -12.05 -39.46
CA VAL A 19 13.26 -12.31 -38.04
C VAL A 19 11.78 -12.42 -37.66
N SER A 20 11.09 -13.42 -38.19
CA SER A 20 10.05 -14.15 -37.45
C SER A 20 10.69 -15.05 -36.39
N LEU A 21 11.39 -14.46 -35.41
CA LEU A 21 11.63 -15.15 -34.15
C LEU A 21 10.38 -14.97 -33.30
N SER A 22 9.72 -16.07 -32.98
CA SER A 22 8.60 -16.14 -32.04
C SER A 22 8.97 -15.45 -30.73
N ALA A 23 8.54 -14.20 -30.58
CA ALA A 23 8.73 -13.42 -29.36
C ALA A 23 7.69 -13.87 -28.33
N THR A 24 8.12 -14.56 -27.27
CA THR A 24 7.19 -15.22 -26.33
C THR A 24 7.03 -14.50 -25.00
N ALA A 25 5.94 -14.88 -24.32
CA ALA A 25 5.27 -14.34 -23.15
C ALA A 25 5.22 -15.35 -21.97
N SER A 26 4.82 -14.95 -20.77
CA SER A 26 4.82 -15.75 -19.54
C SER A 26 3.94 -16.95 -19.76
N VAL A 27 4.53 -18.14 -19.70
CA VAL A 27 3.84 -19.37 -20.11
C VAL A 27 3.37 -20.12 -18.88
N PHE A 28 2.07 -20.39 -18.84
CA PHE A 28 1.40 -21.26 -17.88
C PHE A 28 0.77 -22.47 -18.57
N ARG A 29 0.52 -23.51 -17.79
CA ARG A 29 -0.25 -24.67 -18.24
C ARG A 29 -1.73 -24.34 -18.29
N ASP A 30 -2.45 -24.97 -19.21
CA ASP A 30 -3.90 -24.79 -19.37
C ASP A 30 -4.75 -25.69 -18.48
N ASP A 31 -4.16 -26.71 -17.84
CA ASP A 31 -4.84 -27.64 -16.95
C ASP A 31 -5.01 -27.09 -15.52
N ILE A 32 -4.36 -25.98 -15.17
CA ILE A 32 -4.48 -25.26 -13.89
C ILE A 32 -5.26 -23.96 -14.10
N ASP A 33 -6.11 -23.59 -13.14
CA ASP A 33 -6.81 -22.30 -13.18
C ASP A 33 -5.81 -21.14 -13.06
N LEU A 34 -5.91 -20.16 -13.96
CA LEU A 34 -5.10 -18.95 -13.93
C LEU A 34 -5.20 -18.21 -12.59
N GLN A 35 -6.33 -18.33 -11.89
CA GLN A 35 -6.52 -17.73 -10.57
C GLN A 35 -5.48 -18.20 -9.56
N TYR A 36 -4.96 -19.44 -9.64
CA TYR A 36 -3.87 -19.89 -8.77
C TYR A 36 -2.60 -19.06 -8.98
N TYR A 37 -2.23 -18.77 -10.22
CA TYR A 37 -1.04 -17.97 -10.54
C TYR A 37 -1.20 -16.49 -10.14
N ARG A 38 -2.43 -15.97 -10.19
CA ARG A 38 -2.76 -14.62 -9.70
C ARG A 38 -2.73 -14.55 -8.18
N ASP A 39 -3.41 -15.45 -7.51
CA ASP A 39 -3.46 -15.49 -6.04
C ASP A 39 -2.06 -15.73 -5.45
N PHE A 40 -1.24 -16.57 -6.08
CA PHE A 40 0.16 -16.76 -5.71
C PHE A 40 0.95 -15.46 -5.76
N ALA A 41 0.86 -14.70 -6.86
CA ALA A 41 1.60 -13.45 -7.02
C ALA A 41 1.11 -12.32 -6.11
N GLU A 42 -0.19 -12.30 -5.81
CA GLU A 42 -0.82 -11.25 -5.00
C GLU A 42 -0.91 -11.62 -3.51
N ASN A 43 -0.36 -12.79 -3.10
CA ASN A 43 -0.49 -13.37 -1.75
C ASN A 43 -1.95 -13.47 -1.26
N LYS A 44 -2.87 -13.84 -2.15
CA LYS A 44 -4.32 -13.95 -1.89
C LYS A 44 -4.77 -15.40 -1.81
N GLY A 45 -6.05 -15.59 -1.48
CA GLY A 45 -6.66 -16.91 -1.42
C GLY A 45 -5.93 -17.81 -0.43
N LYS A 46 -5.47 -18.98 -0.89
CA LYS A 46 -4.72 -19.93 -0.07
C LYS A 46 -3.22 -19.60 0.02
N PHE A 47 -2.73 -18.60 -0.71
CA PHE A 47 -1.31 -18.19 -0.77
C PHE A 47 -1.00 -17.00 0.13
N THR A 48 -1.71 -16.88 1.25
CA THR A 48 -1.37 -15.89 2.28
C THR A 48 0.06 -16.13 2.77
N VAL A 49 0.79 -15.05 3.05
CA VAL A 49 2.16 -15.11 3.57
C VAL A 49 2.26 -16.10 4.74
N GLY A 50 3.24 -17.01 4.69
CA GLY A 50 3.44 -18.02 5.73
C GLY A 50 2.67 -19.33 5.54
N ALA A 51 1.69 -19.41 4.65
CA ALA A 51 1.00 -20.68 4.33
C ALA A 51 1.97 -21.74 3.79
N SER A 52 1.72 -23.01 4.05
CA SER A 52 2.54 -24.14 3.56
C SER A 52 1.66 -25.34 3.25
N ASN A 53 2.19 -26.33 2.53
CA ASN A 53 1.43 -27.52 2.11
C ASN A 53 0.16 -27.15 1.31
N ILE A 54 0.31 -26.22 0.36
CA ILE A 54 -0.82 -25.63 -0.36
C ILE A 54 -1.25 -26.58 -1.47
N GLU A 55 -2.41 -27.22 -1.32
CA GLU A 55 -2.97 -28.13 -2.31
C GLU A 55 -3.29 -27.41 -3.62
N ILE A 56 -2.71 -27.88 -4.73
CA ILE A 56 -2.98 -27.41 -6.09
C ILE A 56 -3.79 -28.49 -6.82
N LYS A 57 -4.88 -28.06 -7.43
CA LYS A 57 -5.77 -28.93 -8.21
C LYS A 57 -5.79 -28.52 -9.68
N ASP A 58 -5.95 -29.51 -10.55
CA ASP A 58 -6.29 -29.27 -11.95
C ASP A 58 -7.74 -28.76 -12.08
N LYS A 59 -8.11 -28.32 -13.29
CA LYS A 59 -9.47 -27.88 -13.62
C LYS A 59 -10.53 -28.98 -13.52
N SER A 60 -10.13 -30.25 -13.44
CA SER A 60 -11.03 -31.40 -13.24
C SER A 60 -11.24 -31.72 -11.75
N GLY A 61 -10.53 -31.03 -10.84
CA GLY A 61 -10.61 -31.20 -9.40
C GLY A 61 -9.66 -32.26 -8.83
N ASN A 62 -8.75 -32.82 -9.63
CA ASN A 62 -7.74 -33.77 -9.15
C ASN A 62 -6.57 -33.01 -8.51
N THR A 63 -6.03 -33.54 -7.41
CA THR A 63 -4.84 -32.98 -6.77
C THR A 63 -3.59 -33.26 -7.61
N LEU A 64 -2.90 -32.21 -8.02
CA LEU A 64 -1.66 -32.28 -8.81
C LEU A 64 -0.41 -32.30 -7.92
N ASP A 65 -0.41 -31.51 -6.85
CA ASP A 65 0.76 -31.27 -6.00
C ASP A 65 0.36 -30.61 -4.66
N ALA A 66 1.25 -30.67 -3.68
CA ALA A 66 1.19 -29.88 -2.45
C ALA A 66 2.36 -28.89 -2.44
N LEU A 67 2.09 -27.65 -2.82
CA LEU A 67 3.12 -26.63 -3.00
C LEU A 67 3.76 -26.25 -1.65
N PHE A 68 5.08 -26.10 -1.66
CA PHE A 68 5.90 -25.70 -0.51
C PHE A 68 5.68 -26.56 0.74
N PRO A 69 6.00 -27.87 0.69
CA PRO A 69 5.97 -28.70 1.87
C PRO A 69 7.02 -28.22 2.88
N ASN A 70 6.58 -27.88 4.10
CA ASN A 70 7.43 -27.34 5.17
C ASN A 70 8.20 -26.05 4.83
N VAL A 71 7.78 -25.34 3.78
CA VAL A 71 8.33 -24.03 3.40
C VAL A 71 7.19 -23.01 3.43
N PRO A 72 7.34 -21.88 4.14
CA PRO A 72 6.30 -20.87 4.18
C PRO A 72 6.19 -20.16 2.84
N MET A 73 4.98 -19.76 2.44
CA MET A 73 4.74 -18.90 1.28
C MET A 73 5.49 -17.56 1.47
N PRO A 74 6.29 -17.10 0.49
CA PRO A 74 7.00 -15.82 0.56
C PRO A 74 6.04 -14.62 0.63
N ASP A 75 6.54 -13.53 1.19
CA ASP A 75 5.90 -12.22 1.11
C ASP A 75 6.40 -11.46 -0.12
N PHE A 76 5.55 -11.29 -1.12
CA PHE A 76 5.90 -10.60 -2.36
C PHE A 76 5.60 -9.10 -2.34
N SER A 77 5.12 -8.56 -1.23
CA SER A 77 4.71 -7.15 -1.14
C SER A 77 5.84 -6.14 -1.39
N ALA A 78 7.10 -6.56 -1.29
CA ALA A 78 8.26 -5.74 -1.65
C ALA A 78 8.38 -5.52 -3.18
N ALA A 79 7.72 -6.32 -4.02
CA ALA A 79 7.64 -6.07 -5.45
C ALA A 79 6.63 -4.93 -5.72
N ASN A 80 6.91 -4.08 -6.71
CA ASN A 80 6.01 -2.98 -7.03
C ASN A 80 4.63 -3.50 -7.49
N ARG A 81 3.56 -3.00 -6.88
CA ARG A 81 2.23 -3.65 -6.87
C ARG A 81 1.57 -3.89 -8.24
N ASN A 82 1.87 -3.06 -9.23
CA ASN A 82 1.19 -3.10 -10.53
C ASN A 82 2.02 -3.81 -11.60
N LEU A 83 3.35 -3.72 -11.53
CA LEU A 83 4.22 -4.21 -12.60
C LEU A 83 5.09 -5.40 -12.17
N GLY A 84 5.48 -5.48 -10.90
CA GLY A 84 6.40 -6.53 -10.43
C GLY A 84 7.74 -6.54 -11.15
N ILE A 85 8.20 -5.39 -11.66
CA ILE A 85 9.46 -5.22 -12.41
C ILE A 85 10.57 -4.54 -11.58
N ALA A 86 10.24 -4.11 -10.36
CA ALA A 86 11.20 -3.59 -9.41
C ALA A 86 10.83 -4.07 -8.00
N THR A 87 11.85 -4.36 -7.19
CA THR A 87 11.69 -4.87 -5.83
C THR A 87 12.38 -3.93 -4.84
N LEU A 88 11.69 -3.57 -3.76
CA LEU A 88 12.26 -2.79 -2.65
C LEU A 88 13.29 -3.63 -1.90
N VAL A 89 14.53 -3.17 -1.81
CA VAL A 89 15.66 -3.88 -1.15
C VAL A 89 16.22 -3.15 0.06
N ALA A 90 15.98 -1.84 0.14
CA ALA A 90 16.15 -1.04 1.35
C ALA A 90 14.99 -0.02 1.43
N PRO A 91 14.73 0.62 2.58
CA PRO A 91 13.53 1.47 2.78
C PRO A 91 13.33 2.59 1.75
N GLN A 92 14.38 2.96 1.01
CA GLN A 92 14.37 4.00 -0.01
C GLN A 92 14.89 3.52 -1.37
N TYR A 93 15.26 2.24 -1.51
CA TYR A 93 15.97 1.76 -2.69
C TYR A 93 15.34 0.52 -3.29
N LEU A 94 15.23 0.54 -4.61
CA LEU A 94 14.77 -0.56 -5.44
C LEU A 94 15.94 -1.34 -6.01
N VAL A 95 15.65 -2.51 -6.57
CA VAL A 95 16.49 -3.18 -7.56
C VAL A 95 15.65 -3.53 -8.79
N SER A 96 16.23 -3.34 -9.97
CA SER A 96 15.66 -3.71 -11.27
C SER A 96 16.79 -3.86 -12.31
N VAL A 97 16.43 -4.01 -13.58
CA VAL A 97 17.35 -4.06 -14.72
C VAL A 97 17.37 -2.72 -15.44
N ALA A 98 18.54 -2.25 -15.89
CA ALA A 98 18.72 -0.89 -16.40
C ALA A 98 17.95 -0.64 -17.72
N HIS A 99 17.70 -1.69 -18.52
CA HIS A 99 16.89 -1.54 -19.74
C HIS A 99 15.41 -1.21 -19.50
N ASN A 100 14.92 -1.27 -18.26
CA ASN A 100 13.62 -0.77 -17.87
C ASN A 100 13.66 0.76 -17.70
N THR A 101 13.81 1.49 -18.80
CA THR A 101 13.99 2.95 -18.79
C THR A 101 12.69 3.75 -18.62
N GLN A 102 11.53 3.10 -18.80
CA GLN A 102 10.24 3.79 -18.96
C GLN A 102 9.57 4.18 -17.64
N TYR A 103 9.86 3.50 -16.52
CA TYR A 103 9.20 3.77 -15.25
C TYR A 103 9.98 4.79 -14.42
N ASN A 104 9.27 5.80 -13.93
CA ASN A 104 9.81 6.84 -13.03
C ASN A 104 9.08 6.89 -11.68
N THR A 105 8.07 6.04 -11.51
CA THR A 105 7.29 5.92 -10.29
C THR A 105 7.01 4.48 -9.95
N VAL A 106 6.83 4.21 -8.66
CA VAL A 106 6.40 2.90 -8.13
C VAL A 106 5.37 3.08 -7.02
N GLU A 107 4.59 2.04 -6.79
CA GLU A 107 3.63 1.95 -5.70
C GLU A 107 3.76 0.59 -5.01
N PHE A 108 3.35 0.53 -3.74
CA PHE A 108 3.41 -0.67 -2.91
C PHE A 108 2.05 -0.95 -2.24
N GLY A 109 1.93 -2.18 -1.73
CA GLY A 109 0.71 -2.70 -1.12
C GLY A 109 -0.12 -3.56 -2.07
N ALA A 110 -1.40 -3.76 -1.74
CA ALA A 110 -2.27 -4.64 -2.50
C ALA A 110 -2.62 -4.08 -3.90
N PRO A 111 -2.72 -4.92 -4.94
CA PRO A 111 -3.29 -4.52 -6.23
C PRO A 111 -4.80 -4.27 -6.12
N GLY A 112 -5.34 -3.40 -6.97
CA GLY A 112 -6.76 -3.02 -7.00
C GLY A 112 -7.02 -1.51 -6.95
N THR A 113 -8.30 -1.15 -6.83
CA THR A 113 -8.81 0.24 -6.88
C THR A 113 -9.55 0.64 -5.60
N ASN A 114 -9.28 -0.02 -4.47
CA ASN A 114 -9.90 0.36 -3.19
C ASN A 114 -9.52 1.82 -2.86
N ALA A 115 -10.51 2.70 -2.80
CA ALA A 115 -10.31 4.12 -2.52
C ALA A 115 -9.69 4.37 -1.13
N ASP A 116 -9.89 3.44 -0.19
CA ASP A 116 -9.37 3.52 1.18
C ASP A 116 -7.92 3.05 1.29
N ALA A 117 -7.32 2.58 0.19
CA ALA A 117 -5.93 2.14 0.18
C ALA A 117 -4.93 3.30 0.27
N HIS A 118 -5.35 4.51 -0.13
CA HIS A 118 -4.50 5.72 -0.13
C HIS A 118 -3.10 5.43 -0.69
N HIS A 119 -3.04 4.72 -1.82
CA HIS A 119 -1.77 4.36 -2.45
C HIS A 119 -0.91 5.60 -2.67
N TYR A 120 0.35 5.52 -2.26
CA TYR A 120 1.32 6.59 -2.47
C TYR A 120 2.23 6.27 -3.64
N THR A 121 2.27 7.19 -4.59
CA THR A 121 3.16 7.12 -5.75
C THR A 121 4.56 7.62 -5.36
N TYR A 122 5.49 6.70 -5.14
CA TYR A 122 6.90 7.01 -4.94
C TYR A 122 7.55 7.36 -6.26
N LYS A 123 8.40 8.39 -6.25
CA LYS A 123 9.13 8.85 -7.44
C LYS A 123 10.58 8.39 -7.38
N VAL A 124 11.10 7.90 -8.48
CA VAL A 124 12.54 7.66 -8.65
C VAL A 124 13.22 9.02 -8.75
N VAL A 125 14.25 9.26 -7.93
CA VAL A 125 15.07 10.49 -7.98
C VAL A 125 16.38 10.24 -8.73
N ASP A 126 16.91 9.04 -8.60
CA ASP A 126 18.11 8.54 -9.26
C ASP A 126 17.90 7.08 -9.63
N ARG A 127 18.27 6.69 -10.85
CA ARG A 127 18.19 5.30 -11.30
C ARG A 127 19.32 4.46 -10.74
N ASN A 128 20.50 5.06 -10.49
CA ASN A 128 21.73 4.35 -10.14
C ASN A 128 21.97 3.16 -11.09
N ASP A 129 22.02 3.45 -12.39
CA ASP A 129 22.36 2.45 -13.41
C ASP A 129 23.81 1.99 -13.19
N TYR A 130 24.02 0.68 -13.24
CA TYR A 130 25.36 0.12 -13.17
C TYR A 130 26.15 0.46 -14.44
N GLY A 131 27.27 1.15 -14.28
CA GLY A 131 28.15 1.52 -15.38
C GLY A 131 28.85 0.32 -16.02
N ILE A 132 29.41 0.53 -17.22
CA ILE A 132 30.28 -0.47 -17.86
C ILE A 132 31.61 -0.50 -17.11
N VAL A 133 31.94 -1.64 -16.51
CA VAL A 133 33.24 -1.88 -15.85
C VAL A 133 33.99 -2.94 -16.64
N GLU A 134 35.21 -2.64 -17.09
CA GLU A 134 36.04 -3.60 -17.83
C GLU A 134 36.30 -4.85 -16.99
N GLY A 135 36.01 -6.04 -17.55
CA GLY A 135 36.07 -7.30 -16.81
C GLY A 135 35.03 -7.47 -15.69
N GLY A 136 34.14 -6.48 -15.53
CA GLY A 136 33.08 -6.47 -14.52
C GLY A 136 31.76 -7.07 -15.00
N GLN A 137 30.73 -6.92 -14.17
CA GLN A 137 29.40 -7.44 -14.45
C GLN A 137 28.68 -6.63 -15.54
N HIS A 138 27.73 -7.26 -16.22
CA HIS A 138 26.94 -6.62 -17.28
C HIS A 138 26.19 -5.36 -16.79
N GLN A 139 26.11 -4.30 -17.60
CA GLN A 139 25.52 -3.01 -17.23
C GLN A 139 23.99 -3.01 -17.04
N ASP A 140 23.31 -4.11 -17.38
CA ASP A 140 21.85 -4.22 -17.26
C ASP A 140 21.39 -4.47 -15.83
N TYR A 141 21.60 -3.49 -14.95
CA TYR A 141 21.28 -3.54 -13.53
C TYR A 141 21.15 -2.12 -12.99
N GLN A 142 20.17 -1.85 -12.15
CA GLN A 142 19.96 -0.54 -11.53
C GLN A 142 19.53 -0.67 -10.07
N VAL A 143 19.88 0.32 -9.24
CA VAL A 143 19.50 0.39 -7.81
C VAL A 143 18.78 1.73 -7.49
N PRO A 144 17.58 1.95 -8.03
CA PRO A 144 16.97 3.28 -7.98
C PRO A 144 16.70 3.78 -6.57
N ARG A 145 17.01 5.06 -6.32
CA ARG A 145 16.66 5.79 -5.10
C ARG A 145 15.28 6.43 -5.24
N LEU A 146 14.48 6.36 -4.18
CA LEU A 146 13.14 6.96 -4.11
C LEU A 146 13.15 8.30 -3.38
N ASN A 147 12.17 9.16 -3.68
CA ASN A 147 12.01 10.46 -3.02
C ASN A 147 11.56 10.38 -1.55
N LYS A 148 10.94 9.27 -1.15
CA LYS A 148 10.40 9.02 0.21
C LYS A 148 10.73 7.62 0.68
N LEU A 149 10.76 7.44 2.00
CA LEU A 149 10.82 6.12 2.63
C LEU A 149 9.51 5.37 2.41
N VAL A 150 9.61 4.11 1.99
CA VAL A 150 8.46 3.22 1.76
C VAL A 150 7.89 2.72 3.08
N THR A 151 6.60 2.94 3.31
CA THR A 151 5.96 2.71 4.62
C THR A 151 5.12 1.44 4.66
N GLU A 152 4.52 1.08 3.53
CA GLU A 152 3.49 0.05 3.39
C GLU A 152 4.06 -1.36 3.50
N VAL A 153 5.35 -1.55 3.19
CA VAL A 153 5.98 -2.88 3.10
C VAL A 153 7.37 -2.89 3.74
N ALA A 154 7.87 -4.09 4.06
CA ALA A 154 9.27 -4.29 4.41
C ALA A 154 10.08 -4.53 3.12
N PRO A 155 11.33 -4.03 3.03
CA PRO A 155 12.21 -4.41 1.93
C PRO A 155 12.47 -5.93 1.93
N ALA A 156 12.62 -6.51 0.73
CA ALA A 156 13.06 -7.88 0.57
C ALA A 156 14.49 -8.04 1.09
N THR A 157 14.75 -9.12 1.83
CA THR A 157 16.13 -9.47 2.21
C THR A 157 16.84 -10.00 0.98
N VAL A 158 17.99 -9.42 0.62
CA VAL A 158 18.81 -9.86 -0.50
C VAL A 158 19.81 -10.93 -0.07
N THR A 159 20.32 -11.70 -1.03
CA THR A 159 21.44 -12.63 -0.81
C THR A 159 22.75 -11.91 -0.50
N ASP A 160 23.56 -12.51 0.38
CA ASP A 160 24.91 -12.08 0.76
C ASP A 160 26.01 -13.05 0.28
N LEU A 161 25.66 -14.05 -0.54
CA LEU A 161 26.59 -15.10 -0.99
C LEU A 161 27.48 -14.69 -2.16
N GLY A 162 27.40 -13.42 -2.55
CA GLY A 162 28.10 -12.89 -3.71
C GLY A 162 27.61 -13.53 -5.00
N ASN A 163 28.49 -13.51 -6.00
CA ASN A 163 28.12 -13.77 -7.39
C ASN A 163 28.47 -15.17 -7.90
N ASN A 164 28.92 -16.06 -7.01
CA ASN A 164 29.23 -17.44 -7.37
C ASN A 164 27.93 -18.23 -7.52
N ALA A 165 27.58 -18.58 -8.76
CA ALA A 165 26.34 -19.27 -9.06
C ALA A 165 26.21 -20.64 -8.38
N SER A 166 27.34 -21.33 -8.12
CA SER A 166 27.34 -22.64 -7.46
C SER A 166 26.77 -22.62 -6.05
N ALA A 167 26.89 -21.49 -5.33
CA ALA A 167 26.31 -21.33 -4.00
C ALA A 167 24.77 -21.41 -4.02
N TYR A 168 24.16 -21.01 -5.14
CA TYR A 168 22.71 -21.04 -5.34
C TYR A 168 22.21 -22.35 -5.93
N GLN A 169 23.10 -23.16 -6.50
CA GLN A 169 22.78 -24.49 -7.06
C GLN A 169 22.84 -25.60 -6.00
N ASP A 170 23.38 -25.32 -4.81
CA ASP A 170 23.38 -26.26 -3.69
C ASP A 170 21.95 -26.55 -3.23
N SER A 171 21.40 -27.66 -3.71
CA SER A 171 20.05 -28.13 -3.38
C SER A 171 19.84 -28.45 -1.89
N SER A 172 20.91 -28.66 -1.12
CA SER A 172 20.80 -28.81 0.34
C SER A 172 20.52 -27.48 1.04
N ARG A 173 20.87 -26.37 0.38
CA ARG A 173 20.64 -25.01 0.86
C ARG A 173 19.43 -24.34 0.20
N PHE A 174 19.40 -24.25 -1.12
CA PHE A 174 18.31 -23.63 -1.87
C PHE A 174 17.38 -24.69 -2.46
N THR A 175 16.26 -24.89 -1.77
CA THR A 175 15.32 -26.00 -2.08
C THR A 175 14.17 -25.59 -3.00
N HIS A 176 13.82 -24.30 -3.02
CA HIS A 176 12.68 -23.78 -3.74
C HIS A 176 13.02 -22.42 -4.34
N PHE A 177 12.50 -22.17 -5.53
CA PHE A 177 12.63 -20.89 -6.23
C PHE A 177 11.26 -20.40 -6.67
N ALA A 178 10.97 -19.13 -6.42
CA ALA A 178 9.71 -18.49 -6.73
C ALA A 178 9.94 -17.19 -7.51
N ARG A 179 8.94 -16.79 -8.29
CA ARG A 179 8.93 -15.53 -9.04
C ARG A 179 7.52 -14.97 -9.14
N LEU A 180 7.45 -13.67 -9.39
CA LEU A 180 6.26 -12.99 -9.88
C LEU A 180 6.65 -11.90 -10.88
N GLY A 181 5.74 -11.54 -11.77
CA GLY A 181 5.90 -10.40 -12.68
C GLY A 181 4.62 -10.15 -13.47
N SER A 182 4.65 -9.15 -14.33
CA SER A 182 3.52 -8.79 -15.20
C SER A 182 3.92 -8.78 -16.68
N GLY A 183 4.77 -9.72 -17.09
CA GLY A 183 5.02 -9.97 -18.50
C GLY A 183 3.75 -10.21 -19.32
N ARG A 184 3.91 -10.28 -20.63
CA ARG A 184 2.81 -10.71 -21.51
C ARG A 184 2.32 -12.07 -21.02
N GLN A 185 1.02 -12.35 -21.00
CA GLN A 185 0.49 -13.56 -20.35
C GLN A 185 0.02 -14.57 -21.40
N ILE A 186 0.59 -15.77 -21.43
CA ILE A 186 0.24 -16.88 -22.33
C ILE A 186 -0.14 -18.12 -21.52
N VAL A 187 -1.27 -18.71 -21.88
CA VAL A 187 -1.62 -20.07 -21.49
C VAL A 187 -1.32 -20.96 -22.68
N LYS A 188 -0.54 -22.01 -22.47
CA LYS A 188 -0.21 -22.98 -23.53
C LYS A 188 -0.99 -24.26 -23.29
N ASN A 189 -1.69 -24.71 -24.34
CA ASN A 189 -2.49 -25.91 -24.27
C ASN A 189 -1.66 -27.20 -24.46
N THR A 190 -2.28 -28.35 -24.23
CA THR A 190 -1.66 -29.68 -24.42
C THR A 190 -1.21 -29.96 -25.87
N GLU A 191 -1.71 -29.20 -26.85
CA GLU A 191 -1.26 -29.22 -28.25
C GLU A 191 -0.08 -28.26 -28.52
N HIS A 192 0.51 -27.69 -27.47
CA HIS A 192 1.59 -26.70 -27.50
C HIS A 192 1.26 -25.37 -28.21
N LYS A 193 -0.02 -25.05 -28.42
CA LYS A 193 -0.46 -23.78 -29.00
C LYS A 193 -0.44 -22.66 -27.96
N ASP A 194 0.16 -21.54 -28.32
CA ASP A 194 0.19 -20.33 -27.51
C ASP A 194 -1.17 -19.63 -27.57
N ASN A 195 -1.83 -19.45 -26.43
CA ASN A 195 -2.98 -18.57 -26.29
C ASN A 195 -2.61 -17.36 -25.43
N GLN A 196 -2.40 -16.20 -26.05
CA GLN A 196 -2.18 -14.96 -25.30
C GLN A 196 -3.50 -14.50 -24.69
N ILE A 197 -3.53 -14.42 -23.36
CA ILE A 197 -4.69 -13.99 -22.59
C ILE A 197 -4.59 -12.53 -22.11
N SER A 198 -3.37 -11.96 -22.09
CA SER A 198 -3.16 -10.54 -21.78
C SER A 198 -1.84 -10.01 -22.35
N THR A 199 -1.80 -8.71 -22.65
CA THR A 199 -0.55 -7.97 -22.87
C THR A 199 0.20 -7.76 -21.54
N SER A 200 1.44 -7.25 -21.61
CA SER A 200 2.25 -6.92 -20.43
C SER A 200 1.60 -5.82 -19.57
N TYR A 201 1.98 -5.78 -18.30
CA TYR A 201 1.68 -4.72 -17.33
C TYR A 201 0.20 -4.57 -16.94
N GLN A 202 -0.62 -5.59 -17.20
CA GLN A 202 -2.06 -5.56 -16.87
C GLN A 202 -2.37 -6.09 -15.46
N TYR A 203 -1.69 -7.17 -15.04
CA TYR A 203 -1.81 -7.77 -13.72
C TYR A 203 -0.61 -8.67 -13.43
N LEU A 204 -0.42 -8.98 -12.14
CA LEU A 204 0.64 -9.87 -11.67
C LEU A 204 0.25 -11.34 -11.80
N THR A 205 1.24 -12.15 -12.16
CA THR A 205 1.18 -13.61 -12.16
C THR A 205 2.49 -14.15 -11.61
N GLY A 206 2.45 -15.30 -10.96
CA GLY A 206 3.63 -15.85 -10.31
C GLY A 206 3.48 -17.33 -10.06
N GLY A 207 4.59 -17.93 -9.67
CA GLY A 207 4.68 -19.36 -9.40
C GLY A 207 6.11 -19.74 -9.06
N VAL A 208 6.38 -21.03 -9.12
CA VAL A 208 7.73 -21.57 -8.93
C VAL A 208 8.53 -21.50 -10.22
N HIS A 209 9.84 -21.31 -10.09
CA HIS A 209 10.71 -21.16 -11.24
C HIS A 209 10.87 -22.48 -12.02
N LEU A 210 11.31 -22.41 -13.27
CA LEU A 210 11.92 -23.55 -13.96
C LEU A 210 13.09 -24.13 -13.15
N PRO A 211 13.52 -25.39 -13.37
CA PRO A 211 14.72 -25.93 -12.72
C PRO A 211 15.94 -25.03 -12.91
N ILE A 212 16.71 -24.80 -11.84
CA ILE A 212 18.00 -24.12 -11.98
C ILE A 212 18.94 -24.94 -12.86
N ALA A 213 19.63 -24.29 -13.80
CA ALA A 213 20.56 -24.97 -14.70
C ALA A 213 21.79 -25.47 -13.93
N VAL A 214 22.36 -26.61 -14.35
CA VAL A 214 23.55 -27.23 -13.73
C VAL A 214 24.82 -26.43 -13.99
N HIS A 215 24.92 -25.79 -15.16
CA HIS A 215 26.06 -24.94 -15.52
C HIS A 215 25.61 -23.49 -15.63
N ASN A 216 26.05 -22.68 -14.67
CA ASN A 216 25.89 -21.24 -14.67
C ASN A 216 27.26 -20.58 -14.71
N SER A 217 27.41 -19.55 -15.54
CA SER A 217 28.52 -18.62 -15.41
C SER A 217 28.33 -17.79 -14.14
N ASP A 218 29.43 -17.34 -13.54
CA ASP A 218 29.37 -16.36 -12.45
C ASP A 218 28.51 -15.15 -12.85
N TYR A 219 27.91 -14.50 -11.84
CA TYR A 219 26.99 -13.36 -11.97
C TYR A 219 25.57 -13.67 -12.49
N TRP A 220 25.33 -14.88 -12.99
CA TRP A 220 24.05 -15.26 -13.60
C TRP A 220 23.41 -16.47 -12.92
N LEU A 221 22.08 -16.44 -12.80
CA LEU A 221 21.26 -17.61 -12.53
C LEU A 221 20.42 -17.92 -13.76
N ASP A 222 20.74 -19.03 -14.42
CA ASP A 222 19.97 -19.58 -15.51
C ASP A 222 19.01 -20.66 -14.99
N PHE A 223 17.78 -20.62 -15.49
CA PHE A 223 16.75 -21.62 -15.23
C PHE A 223 16.26 -22.20 -16.55
N ARG A 224 16.23 -23.53 -16.64
CA ARG A 224 15.97 -24.28 -17.88
C ARG A 224 15.00 -25.43 -17.64
N GLY A 225 14.00 -25.57 -18.50
CA GLY A 225 13.09 -26.70 -18.44
C GLY A 225 11.88 -26.58 -19.36
N ASN A 226 10.88 -27.43 -19.15
CA ASN A 226 9.59 -27.30 -19.82
C ASN A 226 8.59 -26.60 -18.90
N ALA A 227 8.11 -25.42 -19.28
CA ALA A 227 7.11 -24.66 -18.52
C ALA A 227 5.77 -25.40 -18.38
N LEU A 228 5.53 -26.43 -19.20
CA LEU A 228 4.32 -27.25 -19.16
C LEU A 228 4.40 -28.44 -18.19
N ASN A 229 5.59 -28.71 -17.64
CA ASN A 229 5.78 -29.78 -16.68
C ASN A 229 5.87 -29.21 -15.26
N ASN A 230 5.67 -30.07 -14.26
CA ASN A 230 6.00 -29.73 -12.89
C ASN A 230 7.51 -29.41 -12.81
N SER A 231 7.84 -28.30 -12.17
CA SER A 231 9.20 -28.01 -11.76
C SER A 231 9.56 -28.91 -10.57
N PRO A 232 10.85 -29.20 -10.31
CA PRO A 232 11.28 -29.79 -9.03
C PRO A 232 10.86 -28.96 -7.82
N TYR A 233 10.45 -27.71 -8.02
CA TYR A 233 9.99 -26.81 -6.96
C TYR A 233 8.46 -26.78 -6.78
N GLY A 234 7.70 -27.47 -7.65
CA GLY A 234 6.24 -27.61 -7.56
C GLY A 234 5.47 -27.49 -8.89
N ALA A 235 4.15 -27.70 -8.84
CA ALA A 235 3.28 -27.75 -10.03
C ALA A 235 2.94 -26.39 -10.65
N LEU A 236 3.03 -25.28 -9.90
CA LEU A 236 2.79 -23.92 -10.43
C LEU A 236 4.01 -23.36 -11.15
N THR A 237 4.56 -24.08 -12.13
CA THR A 237 5.71 -23.60 -12.91
C THR A 237 5.35 -22.30 -13.64
N ALA A 238 6.18 -21.28 -13.47
CA ALA A 238 6.05 -19.98 -14.12
C ALA A 238 7.32 -19.63 -14.89
N PHE A 239 7.16 -19.27 -16.16
CA PHE A 239 8.23 -18.80 -17.04
C PHE A 239 8.12 -17.29 -17.23
N GLY A 240 9.22 -16.55 -17.09
CA GLY A 240 9.28 -15.11 -17.34
C GLY A 240 9.57 -14.76 -18.79
N THR A 241 9.11 -13.61 -19.25
CA THR A 241 9.15 -13.16 -20.65
C THR A 241 9.18 -11.65 -20.86
N ARG A 242 8.87 -11.16 -22.07
CA ARG A 242 8.78 -9.73 -22.37
C ARG A 242 7.79 -9.04 -21.43
N GLY A 243 8.30 -8.05 -20.71
CA GLY A 243 7.61 -7.32 -19.66
C GLY A 243 7.85 -7.86 -18.25
N ASP A 244 8.49 -9.02 -18.08
CA ASP A 244 8.96 -9.48 -16.76
C ASP A 244 10.36 -8.99 -16.42
N SER A 245 11.07 -8.35 -17.34
CA SER A 245 12.38 -7.77 -17.10
C SER A 245 12.39 -6.97 -15.80
N GLY A 246 13.37 -7.21 -14.92
CA GLY A 246 13.47 -6.60 -13.59
C GLY A 246 12.73 -7.33 -12.47
N SER A 247 11.85 -8.29 -12.79
CA SER A 247 11.16 -9.10 -11.78
C SER A 247 12.12 -9.87 -10.88
N GLY A 248 11.76 -9.99 -9.60
CA GLY A 248 12.59 -10.65 -8.60
C GLY A 248 12.59 -12.19 -8.72
N VAL A 249 13.77 -12.79 -8.55
CA VAL A 249 13.95 -14.24 -8.36
C VAL A 249 14.21 -14.51 -6.89
N TYR A 250 13.31 -15.25 -6.25
CA TYR A 250 13.36 -15.55 -4.82
C TYR A 250 13.79 -16.99 -4.61
N GLY A 251 14.67 -17.24 -3.63
CA GLY A 251 15.06 -18.59 -3.22
C GLY A 251 14.90 -18.79 -1.72
N TYR A 252 14.43 -19.96 -1.31
CA TYR A 252 14.31 -20.32 0.11
C TYR A 252 15.62 -20.92 0.61
N ASP A 253 16.33 -20.18 1.46
CA ASP A 253 17.57 -20.61 2.09
C ASP A 253 17.27 -21.46 3.33
N GLN A 254 17.50 -22.77 3.24
CA GLN A 254 17.31 -23.73 4.32
C GLN A 254 18.22 -23.48 5.52
N LYS A 255 19.38 -22.82 5.33
CA LYS A 255 20.29 -22.50 6.42
C LYS A 255 19.73 -21.40 7.31
N THR A 256 19.16 -20.37 6.70
CA THR A 256 18.62 -19.19 7.39
C THR A 256 17.09 -19.21 7.57
N LYS A 257 16.44 -20.27 7.06
CA LYS A 257 15.00 -20.56 7.11
C LYS A 257 14.12 -19.40 6.63
N ARG A 258 14.57 -18.72 5.57
CA ARG A 258 13.87 -17.55 5.00
C ARG A 258 14.00 -17.49 3.48
N TRP A 259 13.09 -16.74 2.86
CA TRP A 259 13.21 -16.33 1.48
C TRP A 259 14.21 -15.19 1.32
N LEU A 260 15.05 -15.28 0.29
CA LEU A 260 16.00 -14.26 -0.13
C LEU A 260 15.70 -13.86 -1.58
N LEU A 261 15.82 -12.57 -1.89
CA LEU A 261 15.90 -12.08 -3.26
C LEU A 261 17.31 -12.35 -3.78
N LEU A 262 17.43 -13.22 -4.77
CA LEU A 262 18.71 -13.71 -5.27
C LEU A 262 19.19 -12.97 -6.51
N ALA A 263 18.26 -12.61 -7.39
CA ALA A 263 18.55 -12.05 -8.69
C ALA A 263 17.37 -11.24 -9.25
N THR A 264 17.63 -10.47 -10.31
CA THR A 264 16.58 -9.83 -11.12
C THR A 264 16.55 -10.44 -12.52
N TYR A 265 15.36 -10.75 -13.02
CA TYR A 265 15.17 -11.36 -14.34
C TYR A 265 15.60 -10.39 -15.45
N THR A 266 16.47 -10.83 -16.36
CA THR A 266 16.98 -9.96 -17.44
C THR A 266 16.38 -10.33 -18.79
N PHE A 267 16.42 -11.61 -19.14
CA PHE A 267 16.01 -12.09 -20.46
C PHE A 267 15.69 -13.59 -20.44
N GLY A 268 14.97 -14.06 -21.46
CA GLY A 268 14.67 -15.47 -21.65
C GLY A 268 14.30 -15.81 -23.09
N THR A 269 14.44 -17.09 -23.44
CA THR A 269 14.06 -17.63 -24.76
C THR A 269 13.13 -18.84 -24.62
N PRO A 270 12.16 -18.99 -25.54
CA PRO A 270 11.27 -20.14 -25.61
C PRO A 270 11.81 -21.28 -26.49
N ALA A 271 13.07 -21.20 -26.97
CA ALA A 271 13.64 -22.22 -27.84
C ALA A 271 13.68 -23.59 -27.14
N ASN A 272 13.87 -24.70 -27.87
CA ASN A 272 13.83 -26.07 -27.35
C ASN A 272 14.46 -26.19 -25.95
N ASN A 273 13.59 -26.29 -24.93
CA ASN A 273 13.79 -26.00 -23.49
C ASN A 273 13.78 -24.51 -23.10
N TYR A 274 12.65 -24.08 -22.52
CA TYR A 274 12.45 -22.74 -21.99
C TYR A 274 13.63 -22.32 -21.12
N TYR A 275 14.10 -21.10 -21.32
CA TYR A 275 15.29 -20.57 -20.70
C TYR A 275 15.04 -19.17 -20.13
N ASN A 276 15.36 -18.97 -18.86
CA ASN A 276 15.33 -17.68 -18.17
C ASN A 276 16.69 -17.41 -17.57
N ARG A 277 17.20 -16.19 -17.75
CA ARG A 277 18.43 -15.69 -17.13
C ARG A 277 18.09 -14.54 -16.19
N ALA A 278 18.73 -14.55 -15.02
CA ALA A 278 18.61 -13.49 -14.03
C ALA A 278 20.01 -13.07 -13.54
N GLY A 279 20.23 -11.77 -13.38
CA GLY A 279 21.47 -11.21 -12.85
C GLY A 279 21.45 -11.22 -11.33
N ILE A 280 22.47 -11.82 -10.71
CA ILE A 280 22.60 -11.95 -9.25
C ILE A 280 22.68 -10.56 -8.60
N ILE A 281 22.09 -10.43 -7.41
CA ILE A 281 22.14 -9.19 -6.62
C ILE A 281 23.59 -8.81 -6.29
N ARG A 282 23.90 -7.53 -6.49
CA ARG A 282 25.22 -6.91 -6.28
C ARG A 282 25.27 -6.13 -4.98
N GLN A 283 25.57 -6.81 -3.87
CA GLN A 283 25.55 -6.20 -2.54
C GLN A 283 26.62 -5.09 -2.39
N ASP A 284 27.82 -5.29 -2.95
CA ASP A 284 28.88 -4.28 -2.98
C ASP A 284 28.43 -2.98 -3.66
N TYR A 285 27.68 -3.10 -4.76
CA TYR A 285 27.12 -1.96 -5.45
C TYR A 285 25.96 -1.32 -4.66
N HIS A 286 25.11 -2.12 -4.00
CA HIS A 286 24.07 -1.61 -3.09
C HIS A 286 24.71 -0.76 -1.98
N ASP A 287 25.69 -1.31 -1.27
CA ASP A 287 26.38 -0.64 -0.17
C ASP A 287 27.04 0.67 -0.62
N LYS A 288 27.69 0.66 -1.79
CA LYS A 288 28.27 1.87 -2.40
C LYS A 288 27.20 2.95 -2.63
N GLN A 289 26.10 2.61 -3.31
CA GLN A 289 25.06 3.58 -3.65
C GLN A 289 24.34 4.12 -2.42
N PHE A 290 24.09 3.27 -1.42
CA PHE A 290 23.46 3.72 -0.18
C PHE A 290 24.39 4.64 0.62
N ALA A 291 25.70 4.37 0.63
CA ALA A 291 26.69 5.20 1.31
C ALA A 291 26.86 6.57 0.65
N GLU A 292 26.77 6.66 -0.69
CA GLU A 292 26.85 7.93 -1.42
C GLU A 292 25.75 8.92 -1.01
N ASP A 293 24.62 8.42 -0.53
CA ASP A 293 23.47 9.23 -0.14
C ASP A 293 23.45 9.66 1.32
N ILE A 294 24.50 9.36 2.08
CA ILE A 294 24.63 9.70 3.50
C ILE A 294 25.61 10.87 3.64
N ALA A 295 25.14 11.97 4.24
CA ALA A 295 25.98 13.14 4.55
C ALA A 295 27.02 12.80 5.64
N GLY A 296 26.63 11.97 6.60
CA GLY A 296 27.47 11.52 7.70
C GLY A 296 26.66 11.21 8.95
N THR A 297 27.37 11.11 10.07
CA THR A 297 26.80 10.83 11.38
C THR A 297 27.11 11.96 12.36
N LEU A 298 26.07 12.54 12.95
CA LEU A 298 26.17 13.42 14.10
C LEU A 298 26.29 12.59 15.37
N THR A 299 27.52 12.31 15.78
CA THR A 299 27.82 11.56 17.01
C THR A 299 27.88 12.50 18.21
N ASN A 300 26.86 12.44 19.07
CA ASN A 300 26.79 13.25 20.28
C ASN A 300 27.45 12.57 21.49
N ALA A 301 28.53 13.15 22.00
CA ALA A 301 29.21 12.66 23.20
C ALA A 301 28.72 13.31 24.51
N GLN A 302 27.84 14.32 24.45
CA GLN A 302 27.44 15.14 25.59
C GLN A 302 25.94 15.01 25.88
N GLN A 303 25.58 14.62 27.10
CA GLN A 303 24.17 14.54 27.50
C GLN A 303 23.48 15.90 27.35
N ASN A 304 22.32 15.90 26.71
CA ASN A 304 21.48 17.08 26.46
C ASN A 304 22.16 18.18 25.64
N ALA A 305 23.12 17.82 24.77
CA ALA A 305 23.73 18.79 23.85
C ALA A 305 22.69 19.40 22.90
N VAL A 306 22.84 20.70 22.63
CA VAL A 306 22.01 21.43 21.66
C VAL A 306 22.80 21.63 20.37
N PHE A 307 22.27 21.17 19.25
CA PHE A 307 22.80 21.39 17.91
C PHE A 307 21.91 22.36 17.15
N GLU A 308 22.51 23.33 16.49
CA GLU A 308 21.81 24.25 15.60
C GLU A 308 21.95 23.75 14.17
N TRP A 309 20.85 23.75 13.42
CA TRP A 309 20.83 23.40 12.01
C TRP A 309 20.30 24.57 11.19
N SER A 310 21.16 25.13 10.36
CA SER A 310 20.85 26.25 9.46
C SER A 310 21.18 25.89 8.02
N ALA A 311 20.39 26.40 7.08
CA ALA A 311 20.60 26.24 5.65
C ALA A 311 20.69 27.58 4.92
N GLN A 312 21.46 27.61 3.85
CA GLN A 312 21.49 28.66 2.84
C GLN A 312 21.37 28.01 1.46
N GLY A 313 20.14 27.96 0.93
CA GLY A 313 19.86 27.19 -0.27
C GLY A 313 20.05 25.69 -0.03
N LYS A 314 20.82 25.01 -0.89
CA LYS A 314 21.10 23.57 -0.77
C LYS A 314 22.18 23.23 0.26
N ASP A 315 22.94 24.22 0.70
CA ASP A 315 24.05 24.01 1.61
C ASP A 315 23.54 24.23 3.04
N SER A 316 23.73 23.23 3.90
CA SER A 316 23.35 23.35 5.31
C SER A 316 24.40 22.75 6.22
N SER A 317 24.41 23.19 7.47
CA SER A 317 25.30 22.67 8.49
C SER A 317 24.56 22.46 9.80
N ILE A 318 24.82 21.34 10.46
CA ILE A 318 24.34 21.03 11.80
C ILE A 318 25.53 20.90 12.75
N GLY A 319 25.50 21.57 13.89
CA GLY A 319 26.64 21.56 14.79
C GLY A 319 26.45 22.27 16.12
N ASN A 320 27.48 22.17 16.96
CA ASN A 320 27.58 22.84 18.26
C ASN A 320 29.05 23.26 18.49
N LYS A 321 29.28 24.48 19.00
CA LYS A 321 30.62 24.99 19.39
C LYS A 321 31.69 24.82 18.31
N GLY A 322 31.35 25.10 17.05
CA GLY A 322 32.29 25.09 15.92
C GLY A 322 32.62 23.71 15.34
N LYS A 323 32.04 22.63 15.87
CA LYS A 323 32.05 21.31 15.21
C LYS A 323 30.76 21.16 14.41
N ASN A 324 30.86 21.35 13.09
CA ASN A 324 29.73 21.31 12.18
C ASN A 324 29.88 20.13 11.21
N LEU A 325 28.79 19.42 10.99
CA LEU A 325 28.62 18.46 9.92
C LEU A 325 27.83 19.13 8.78
N THR A 326 28.38 19.11 7.58
CA THR A 326 27.67 19.58 6.38
C THR A 326 26.64 18.56 5.96
N VAL A 327 25.43 19.02 5.63
CA VAL A 327 24.35 18.19 5.09
C VAL A 327 23.82 18.87 3.84
N SER A 328 24.02 18.23 2.69
CA SER A 328 23.43 18.72 1.44
C SER A 328 21.91 18.51 1.46
N LEU A 329 21.18 19.54 1.02
CA LEU A 329 19.72 19.61 0.96
C LEU A 329 19.24 19.58 -0.50
N ALA A 330 17.94 19.73 -0.71
CA ALA A 330 17.37 19.86 -2.05
C ALA A 330 17.91 21.11 -2.77
N ASP A 331 18.29 20.96 -4.04
CA ASP A 331 18.69 22.06 -4.91
C ASP A 331 17.52 22.50 -5.78
N ARG A 332 16.66 23.36 -5.23
CA ARG A 332 15.48 23.90 -5.92
C ARG A 332 15.81 24.86 -7.06
N SER A 333 17.09 25.17 -7.29
CA SER A 333 17.51 25.91 -8.49
C SER A 333 17.46 25.05 -9.75
N ILE A 334 17.61 23.72 -9.62
CA ILE A 334 17.50 22.76 -10.72
C ILE A 334 16.03 22.60 -11.11
N LYS A 335 15.72 22.83 -12.40
CA LYS A 335 14.33 22.85 -12.92
C LYS A 335 13.95 21.63 -13.75
N ASP A 336 14.94 20.95 -14.30
CA ASP A 336 14.76 19.75 -15.12
C ASP A 336 15.99 18.83 -14.97
N ASN A 337 15.97 17.71 -15.69
CA ASN A 337 17.05 16.73 -15.73
C ASN A 337 17.85 16.76 -17.05
N SER A 338 17.78 17.84 -17.82
CA SER A 338 18.46 17.94 -19.11
C SER A 338 19.99 17.87 -18.99
N ALA A 339 20.54 18.32 -17.85
CA ALA A 339 21.96 18.25 -17.53
C ALA A 339 22.39 16.93 -16.85
N SER A 340 21.48 15.99 -16.63
CA SER A 340 21.80 14.70 -16.02
C SER A 340 22.71 13.87 -16.93
N PRO A 341 23.66 13.10 -16.37
CA PRO A 341 24.31 12.02 -17.11
C PRO A 341 23.28 11.08 -17.72
N LEU A 342 23.58 10.58 -18.92
CA LEU A 342 22.77 9.57 -19.59
C LEU A 342 23.21 8.17 -19.15
N GLY A 343 22.24 7.35 -18.76
CA GLY A 343 22.39 5.95 -18.40
C GLY A 343 22.00 5.03 -19.56
N TYR A 344 21.44 3.87 -19.20
CA TYR A 344 21.08 2.85 -20.17
C TYR A 344 20.06 3.38 -21.19
N GLY A 345 20.26 3.03 -22.47
CA GLY A 345 19.37 3.45 -23.56
C GLY A 345 19.28 4.97 -23.75
N GLY A 346 20.25 5.75 -23.25
CA GLY A 346 20.26 7.22 -23.37
C GLY A 346 19.26 7.93 -22.45
N THR A 347 18.80 7.27 -21.39
CA THR A 347 17.84 7.84 -20.43
C THR A 347 18.57 8.61 -19.34
N PRO A 348 18.10 9.79 -18.89
CA PRO A 348 18.69 10.48 -17.75
C PRO A 348 18.79 9.58 -16.51
N GLN A 349 19.96 9.51 -15.87
CA GLN A 349 20.11 8.77 -14.60
C GLN A 349 19.40 9.49 -13.45
N LEU A 350 19.55 10.81 -13.36
CA LEU A 350 18.84 11.63 -12.39
C LEU A 350 17.46 11.97 -12.93
N GLN A 351 16.43 11.39 -12.35
CA GLN A 351 15.04 11.67 -12.72
C GLN A 351 14.52 12.93 -12.01
N LEU A 352 14.95 13.16 -10.77
CA LEU A 352 14.65 14.36 -9.99
C LEU A 352 15.94 14.87 -9.33
N PRO A 353 16.89 15.43 -10.11
CA PRO A 353 18.17 15.89 -9.59
C PRO A 353 18.03 16.89 -8.43
N GLN A 354 17.00 17.75 -8.47
CA GLN A 354 16.70 18.70 -7.39
C GLN A 354 16.41 18.05 -6.04
N ASP A 355 15.89 16.82 -6.03
CA ASP A 355 15.62 16.06 -4.81
C ASP A 355 16.83 15.19 -4.43
N ASN A 356 17.54 14.64 -5.42
CA ASN A 356 18.66 13.71 -5.20
C ASN A 356 19.88 14.36 -4.53
N THR A 357 20.06 15.68 -4.66
CA THR A 357 21.13 16.41 -3.95
C THR A 357 21.01 16.30 -2.44
N GLY A 358 19.79 16.08 -1.93
CA GLY A 358 19.51 15.90 -0.52
C GLY A 358 20.12 14.62 0.03
N LYS A 359 20.86 14.72 1.14
CA LYS A 359 21.58 13.59 1.76
C LYS A 359 21.02 13.25 3.14
N THR A 360 21.07 11.97 3.47
CA THR A 360 20.59 11.41 4.74
C THR A 360 21.53 11.74 5.89
N LEU A 361 20.97 12.09 7.04
CA LEU A 361 21.72 12.38 8.27
C LEU A 361 21.46 11.29 9.30
N ASN A 362 22.54 10.69 9.83
CA ASN A 362 22.47 9.78 10.97
C ASN A 362 22.74 10.55 12.27
N ILE A 363 22.00 10.24 13.33
CA ILE A 363 22.15 10.85 14.66
C ILE A 363 22.32 9.74 15.69
N GLU A 364 23.37 9.79 16.50
CA GLU A 364 23.68 8.78 17.51
C GLU A 364 24.34 9.37 18.77
N GLY A 365 24.55 8.52 19.78
CA GLY A 365 25.20 8.89 21.03
C GLY A 365 24.22 9.24 22.15
N GLN A 366 24.58 10.22 22.96
CA GLN A 366 23.77 10.69 24.10
C GLN A 366 22.57 11.53 23.65
N ASP A 367 21.61 11.73 24.53
CA ASP A 367 20.40 12.49 24.20
C ASP A 367 20.74 13.92 23.76
N SER A 368 20.06 14.42 22.74
CA SER A 368 20.35 15.72 22.14
C SER A 368 19.09 16.54 21.85
N THR A 369 19.28 17.84 21.60
CA THR A 369 18.28 18.72 20.99
C THR A 369 18.82 19.25 19.67
N ILE A 370 18.03 19.20 18.61
CA ILE A 370 18.31 19.81 17.31
C ILE A 370 17.35 20.98 17.13
N VAL A 371 17.89 22.17 16.91
CA VAL A 371 17.13 23.41 16.70
C VAL A 371 17.23 23.80 15.23
N LEU A 372 16.10 23.84 14.53
CA LEU A 372 16.06 24.33 13.15
C LEU A 372 16.03 25.86 13.15
N LYS A 373 17.09 26.46 12.60
CA LYS A 373 17.26 27.92 12.48
C LYS A 373 16.62 28.46 11.19
N THR A 374 16.45 27.60 10.20
CA THR A 374 15.78 27.87 8.93
C THR A 374 14.85 26.71 8.59
N ASP A 375 13.92 26.91 7.66
CA ASP A 375 13.23 25.77 7.04
C ASP A 375 14.25 24.82 6.40
N ILE A 376 14.00 23.52 6.52
CA ILE A 376 14.87 22.48 5.96
C ILE A 376 14.09 21.65 4.93
N ASP A 377 14.46 21.82 3.67
CA ASP A 377 14.03 20.94 2.58
C ASP A 377 15.14 19.96 2.23
N GLN A 378 15.13 18.81 2.86
CA GLN A 378 16.16 17.79 2.72
C GLN A 378 16.00 16.97 1.43
N GLY A 379 15.03 17.26 0.56
CA GLY A 379 14.81 16.51 -0.68
C GLY A 379 14.61 15.02 -0.42
N ALA A 380 15.42 14.18 -1.07
CA ALA A 380 15.44 12.73 -0.84
C ALA A 380 16.30 12.31 0.37
N GLY A 381 16.84 13.23 1.17
CA GLY A 381 17.56 12.90 2.40
C GLY A 381 16.61 12.52 3.54
N ALA A 382 16.96 11.49 4.31
CA ALA A 382 16.23 11.05 5.49
C ALA A 382 16.91 11.46 6.81
N LEU A 383 16.21 11.29 7.94
CA LEU A 383 16.79 11.38 9.28
C LEU A 383 16.75 10.02 9.97
N ASN A 384 17.91 9.50 10.36
CA ASN A 384 18.04 8.25 11.08
C ASN A 384 18.48 8.51 12.52
N PHE A 385 17.59 8.26 13.48
CA PHE A 385 17.84 8.44 14.91
C PHE A 385 18.18 7.10 15.59
N ASN A 386 19.45 6.95 15.97
CA ASN A 386 19.98 5.88 16.81
C ASN A 386 20.19 6.32 18.28
N ALA A 387 19.71 7.51 18.64
CA ALA A 387 19.70 8.09 19.99
C ALA A 387 18.35 8.75 20.27
N ASN A 388 18.08 9.09 21.54
CA ASN A 388 16.93 9.95 21.82
C ASN A 388 17.27 11.38 21.40
N ALA A 389 16.26 12.11 20.92
CA ALA A 389 16.44 13.48 20.51
C ALA A 389 15.18 14.30 20.73
N THR A 390 15.34 15.61 20.85
CA THR A 390 14.26 16.58 20.62
C THR A 390 14.59 17.38 19.37
N VAL A 391 13.69 17.42 18.39
CA VAL A 391 13.82 18.28 17.21
C VAL A 391 12.77 19.36 17.30
N ARG A 392 13.20 20.63 17.31
CA ARG A 392 12.31 21.77 17.47
C ARG A 392 12.66 22.92 16.54
N PRO A 393 11.67 23.74 16.14
CA PRO A 393 11.98 25.00 15.47
C PRO A 393 12.60 25.98 16.46
N GLU A 394 13.30 26.98 15.94
CA GLU A 394 13.62 28.19 16.69
C GLU A 394 12.35 29.02 16.91
N ASN A 395 11.57 29.22 15.85
CA ASN A 395 10.30 29.95 15.86
C ASN A 395 9.17 29.03 15.35
N ASP A 396 9.10 28.84 14.03
CA ASP A 396 8.03 28.08 13.35
C ASP A 396 8.54 27.27 12.15
N GLN A 397 9.86 27.11 12.03
CA GLN A 397 10.51 26.39 10.93
C GLN A 397 9.91 25.00 10.71
N SER A 398 9.88 24.61 9.45
CA SER A 398 9.38 23.34 8.95
C SER A 398 10.52 22.43 8.47
N TRP A 399 10.21 21.13 8.38
CA TRP A 399 11.09 20.14 7.79
C TRP A 399 10.34 19.28 6.79
N VAL A 400 10.97 19.05 5.65
CA VAL A 400 10.55 18.05 4.65
C VAL A 400 11.77 17.24 4.21
N GLY A 401 11.56 15.96 3.97
CA GLY A 401 12.60 15.04 3.50
C GLY A 401 12.01 13.67 3.19
N ALA A 402 12.87 12.69 2.94
CA ALA A 402 12.45 11.34 2.59
C ALA A 402 11.65 10.66 3.72
N GLY A 403 12.00 10.94 4.98
CA GLY A 403 11.30 10.45 6.16
C GLY A 403 12.20 10.36 7.39
N ILE A 404 11.64 9.84 8.47
CA ILE A 404 12.28 9.67 9.77
C ILE A 404 12.32 8.18 10.14
N VAL A 405 13.49 7.68 10.52
CA VAL A 405 13.68 6.35 11.08
C VAL A 405 14.10 6.49 12.54
N VAL A 406 13.36 5.89 13.47
CA VAL A 406 13.72 5.86 14.90
C VAL A 406 14.07 4.44 15.32
N ALA A 407 15.29 4.23 15.81
CA ALA A 407 15.77 2.92 16.23
C ALA A 407 14.99 2.34 17.42
N LYS A 408 15.03 1.01 17.56
CA LYS A 408 14.35 0.29 18.66
C LYS A 408 14.81 0.85 20.02
N GLY A 409 13.86 1.11 20.91
CA GLY A 409 14.15 1.60 22.27
C GLY A 409 14.59 3.06 22.34
N LYS A 410 14.52 3.79 21.23
CA LYS A 410 14.76 5.25 21.18
C LYS A 410 13.45 6.00 20.99
N GLN A 411 13.43 7.23 21.48
CA GLN A 411 12.32 8.16 21.30
C GLN A 411 12.83 9.50 20.76
N VAL A 412 12.13 10.04 19.76
CA VAL A 412 12.33 11.39 19.25
C VAL A 412 11.12 12.24 19.56
N ASN A 413 11.31 13.31 20.34
CA ASN A 413 10.31 14.36 20.53
C ASN A 413 10.36 15.30 19.32
N TRP A 414 9.30 15.33 18.54
CA TRP A 414 9.23 16.04 17.28
C TRP A 414 8.26 17.21 17.37
N GLN A 415 8.82 18.41 17.34
CA GLN A 415 8.10 19.67 17.52
C GLN A 415 8.01 20.51 16.24
N VAL A 416 8.51 19.97 15.14
CA VAL A 416 8.59 20.63 13.82
C VAL A 416 7.40 20.22 12.96
N LYS A 417 6.89 21.14 12.14
CA LYS A 417 5.80 20.88 11.18
C LYS A 417 6.36 20.43 9.83
N ASN A 418 5.53 19.77 9.02
CA ASN A 418 5.81 19.56 7.61
C ASN A 418 4.81 20.36 6.74
N PRO A 419 5.21 20.85 5.56
CA PRO A 419 4.34 21.68 4.72
C PRO A 419 3.05 20.98 4.28
N GLN A 420 2.02 21.76 3.94
CA GLN A 420 0.81 21.21 3.33
C GLN A 420 1.13 20.51 2.00
N GLY A 421 0.56 19.33 1.79
CA GLY A 421 0.83 18.50 0.60
C GLY A 421 2.08 17.62 0.72
N ASP A 422 2.87 17.78 1.79
CA ASP A 422 3.90 16.81 2.14
C ASP A 422 3.32 15.65 2.98
N ARG A 423 3.88 14.45 2.79
CA ARG A 423 3.62 13.27 3.64
C ARG A 423 4.90 12.85 4.33
N LEU A 424 4.96 13.00 5.65
CA LEU A 424 6.04 12.50 6.49
C LEU A 424 6.01 10.98 6.55
N SER A 425 7.07 10.31 6.10
CA SER A 425 7.22 8.85 6.26
C SER A 425 7.90 8.52 7.59
N LYS A 426 7.27 7.71 8.45
CA LYS A 426 7.85 7.22 9.71
C LYS A 426 8.12 5.71 9.66
N LEU A 427 9.38 5.34 9.89
CA LEU A 427 9.87 3.95 10.02
C LEU A 427 10.71 3.74 11.29
N GLY A 428 11.22 2.53 11.49
CA GLY A 428 12.00 2.14 12.65
C GLY A 428 11.12 1.78 13.85
N LYS A 429 11.59 0.84 14.68
CA LYS A 429 10.83 0.26 15.80
C LYS A 429 10.69 1.18 17.02
N GLY A 430 11.36 2.33 17.03
CA GLY A 430 11.26 3.32 18.10
C GLY A 430 10.04 4.24 17.98
N THR A 431 10.00 5.21 18.89
CA THR A 431 8.88 6.12 19.08
C THR A 431 9.16 7.49 18.49
N LEU A 432 8.23 8.02 17.69
CA LEU A 432 8.19 9.43 17.34
C LEU A 432 7.06 10.09 18.15
N HIS A 433 7.41 10.95 19.09
CA HIS A 433 6.47 11.65 19.94
C HIS A 433 6.22 13.05 19.38
N ILE A 434 5.05 13.26 18.78
CA ILE A 434 4.66 14.54 18.21
C ILE A 434 4.21 15.46 19.34
N ASN A 435 4.92 16.56 19.56
CA ASN A 435 4.63 17.51 20.64
C ASN A 435 4.91 18.97 20.26
N GLY A 436 4.72 19.31 18.99
CA GLY A 436 4.80 20.68 18.49
C GLY A 436 3.60 21.54 18.90
N LYS A 437 3.51 22.74 18.35
CA LYS A 437 2.44 23.72 18.64
C LYS A 437 1.63 24.09 17.41
N GLY A 438 0.33 24.33 17.61
CA GLY A 438 -0.58 24.81 16.57
C GLY A 438 -0.96 23.75 15.56
N GLU A 439 -1.51 24.20 14.43
CA GLU A 439 -1.93 23.33 13.34
C GLU A 439 -0.74 22.95 12.45
N ASN A 440 -0.50 21.65 12.29
CA ASN A 440 0.35 21.10 11.24
C ASN A 440 -0.54 20.67 10.06
N LEU A 441 -0.25 21.20 8.87
CA LEU A 441 -1.05 20.98 7.67
C LEU A 441 -0.51 19.86 6.78
N GLY A 442 0.65 19.31 7.10
CA GLY A 442 1.20 18.14 6.41
C GLY A 442 0.57 16.83 6.87
N ASP A 443 0.77 15.78 6.08
CA ASP A 443 0.28 14.42 6.34
C ASP A 443 1.39 13.55 6.94
N ILE A 444 1.03 12.39 7.49
CA ILE A 444 1.98 11.35 7.93
C ILE A 444 1.55 9.96 7.44
N SER A 445 2.52 9.12 7.07
CA SER A 445 2.36 7.67 6.92
C SER A 445 3.25 6.94 7.91
N VAL A 446 2.65 6.09 8.74
CA VAL A 446 3.32 5.38 9.82
C VAL A 446 3.47 3.90 9.46
N GLY A 447 4.66 3.54 9.00
CA GLY A 447 4.97 2.18 8.54
C GLY A 447 5.64 1.29 9.58
N GLN A 448 6.22 1.84 10.66
CA GLN A 448 6.82 1.00 11.71
C GLN A 448 6.98 1.75 13.04
N GLY A 449 6.89 1.00 14.13
CA GLY A 449 7.10 1.50 15.49
C GLY A 449 5.91 2.31 15.98
N THR A 450 6.16 3.25 16.88
CA THR A 450 5.10 4.01 17.54
C THR A 450 5.13 5.47 17.16
N VAL A 451 3.96 6.06 16.90
CA VAL A 451 3.78 7.51 16.84
C VAL A 451 2.80 7.92 17.92
N ILE A 452 3.20 8.84 18.79
CA ILE A 452 2.32 9.41 19.82
C ILE A 452 1.91 10.80 19.35
N LEU A 453 0.61 11.01 19.09
CA LEU A 453 0.07 12.31 18.74
C LEU A 453 -0.26 13.08 20.02
N ASN A 454 0.57 14.08 20.32
CA ASN A 454 0.44 14.95 21.49
C ASN A 454 0.76 16.43 21.15
N GLN A 455 0.25 16.89 20.01
CA GLN A 455 0.33 18.28 19.59
C GLN A 455 -0.32 19.19 20.63
N GLN A 456 0.32 20.33 20.88
CA GLN A 456 -0.14 21.36 21.79
C GLN A 456 -0.86 22.48 21.04
N ALA A 457 -1.78 23.18 21.72
CA ALA A 457 -2.43 24.37 21.18
C ALA A 457 -1.40 25.45 20.81
N GLY A 458 -1.62 26.10 19.67
CA GLY A 458 -0.93 27.35 19.32
C GLY A 458 -1.52 28.54 20.07
N GLU A 459 -1.04 29.74 19.76
CA GLU A 459 -1.50 30.99 20.37
C GLU A 459 -3.00 31.28 20.09
N ASN A 460 -3.51 30.81 18.95
CA ASN A 460 -4.92 30.92 18.57
C ASN A 460 -5.83 29.85 19.21
N GLY A 461 -5.29 29.01 20.11
CA GLY A 461 -6.01 27.92 20.76
C GLY A 461 -6.27 26.69 19.88
N LYS A 462 -5.90 26.73 18.59
CA LYS A 462 -6.08 25.59 17.66
C LYS A 462 -4.88 24.66 17.70
N LYS A 463 -5.12 23.38 17.38
CA LYS A 463 -4.10 22.37 17.16
C LYS A 463 -4.57 21.32 16.17
N SER A 464 -3.60 20.75 15.45
CA SER A 464 -3.74 19.50 14.71
C SER A 464 -2.35 18.91 14.55
N ALA A 465 -2.17 17.64 14.92
CA ALA A 465 -0.88 16.96 14.81
C ALA A 465 -0.48 16.75 13.34
N PHE A 466 -1.46 16.43 12.49
CA PHE A 466 -1.34 16.28 11.04
C PHE A 466 -2.68 16.59 10.37
N ASN A 467 -2.66 16.85 9.06
CA ASN A 467 -3.87 16.91 8.24
C ASN A 467 -4.44 15.50 8.00
N GLN A 468 -3.62 14.52 7.62
CA GLN A 468 -4.02 13.13 7.42
C GLN A 468 -3.04 12.16 8.11
N VAL A 469 -3.55 11.04 8.63
CA VAL A 469 -2.74 10.00 9.30
C VAL A 469 -3.00 8.64 8.65
N GLY A 470 -1.98 8.11 7.97
CA GLY A 470 -1.97 6.77 7.42
C GLY A 470 -1.31 5.77 8.36
N ILE A 471 -2.01 4.67 8.64
CA ILE A 471 -1.51 3.54 9.42
C ILE A 471 -1.36 2.35 8.47
N VAL A 472 -0.12 1.93 8.21
CA VAL A 472 0.19 0.96 7.15
C VAL A 472 1.20 -0.11 7.59
N SER A 473 1.25 -1.20 6.82
CA SER A 473 2.11 -2.39 6.92
C SER A 473 1.83 -3.37 8.06
N GLY A 474 0.95 -3.04 9.00
CA GLY A 474 0.65 -3.86 10.19
C GLY A 474 1.71 -3.79 11.29
N ARG A 475 2.82 -3.08 11.07
CA ARG A 475 3.98 -3.00 12.00
C ARG A 475 3.97 -1.77 12.92
N SER A 476 2.97 -0.90 12.78
CA SER A 476 2.91 0.38 13.48
C SER A 476 1.77 0.48 14.48
N THR A 477 1.95 1.38 15.45
CA THR A 477 0.91 1.83 16.38
C THR A 477 0.89 3.36 16.42
N VAL A 478 -0.29 3.96 16.25
CA VAL A 478 -0.53 5.38 16.48
C VAL A 478 -1.32 5.53 17.78
N VAL A 479 -0.83 6.35 18.70
CA VAL A 479 -1.44 6.59 20.01
C VAL A 479 -2.00 8.02 20.05
N LEU A 480 -3.27 8.16 20.43
CA LEU A 480 -3.91 9.46 20.63
C LEU A 480 -3.74 9.91 22.08
N ASN A 481 -2.98 10.97 22.34
CA ASN A 481 -2.90 11.51 23.71
C ASN A 481 -4.13 12.35 24.11
N SER A 482 -4.92 12.78 23.12
CA SER A 482 -6.24 13.41 23.29
C SER A 482 -7.09 13.17 22.03
N ALA A 483 -8.41 13.34 22.14
CA ALA A 483 -9.35 13.06 21.04
C ALA A 483 -9.25 14.06 19.86
N ASP A 484 -8.69 15.24 20.09
CA ASP A 484 -8.64 16.39 19.17
C ASP A 484 -7.26 16.55 18.50
N GLN A 485 -6.51 15.45 18.39
CA GLN A 485 -5.18 15.44 17.75
C GLN A 485 -5.23 15.46 16.23
N VAL A 486 -6.28 14.88 15.64
CA VAL A 486 -6.52 14.80 14.20
C VAL A 486 -8.02 14.62 14.00
N ASP A 487 -8.57 15.09 12.88
CA ASP A 487 -9.92 14.70 12.47
C ASP A 487 -9.97 13.17 12.30
N PRO A 488 -10.79 12.43 13.07
CA PRO A 488 -10.87 10.97 12.97
C PRO A 488 -11.18 10.51 11.54
N ASN A 489 -11.94 11.28 10.77
CA ASN A 489 -12.28 10.94 9.39
C ASN A 489 -11.12 11.10 8.42
N LYS A 490 -9.99 11.67 8.85
CA LYS A 490 -8.73 11.75 8.10
C LYS A 490 -7.68 10.74 8.61
N ILE A 491 -8.09 9.80 9.45
CA ILE A 491 -7.30 8.60 9.77
C ILE A 491 -7.72 7.49 8.79
N TYR A 492 -6.75 6.80 8.21
CA TYR A 492 -6.99 5.62 7.39
C TYR A 492 -6.04 4.47 7.74
N PHE A 493 -6.54 3.25 7.54
CA PHE A 493 -5.74 2.03 7.58
C PHE A 493 -5.48 1.57 6.14
N GLY A 494 -4.26 1.80 5.66
CA GLY A 494 -3.84 1.38 4.32
C GLY A 494 -3.51 -0.11 4.28
N PHE A 495 -2.65 -0.51 3.33
CA PHE A 495 -2.24 -1.91 3.18
C PHE A 495 -1.69 -2.51 4.48
N ARG A 496 -2.28 -3.63 4.92
CA ARG A 496 -2.04 -4.35 6.19
C ARG A 496 -2.28 -3.53 7.46
N GLY A 497 -2.85 -2.33 7.34
CA GLY A 497 -3.22 -1.46 8.45
C GLY A 497 -2.15 -1.33 9.54
N GLY A 498 -2.54 -1.59 10.78
CA GLY A 498 -1.77 -1.37 12.00
C GLY A 498 -2.72 -1.03 13.15
N ARG A 499 -2.20 -0.47 14.24
CA ARG A 499 -3.00 -0.13 15.44
C ARG A 499 -3.24 1.36 15.57
N LEU A 500 -4.49 1.73 15.85
CA LEU A 500 -4.86 3.01 16.45
C LEU A 500 -5.23 2.77 17.92
N ASP A 501 -4.38 3.21 18.83
CA ASP A 501 -4.63 3.18 20.28
C ASP A 501 -5.34 4.46 20.71
N LEU A 502 -6.58 4.31 21.18
CA LEU A 502 -7.39 5.42 21.68
C LEU A 502 -6.90 5.92 23.04
N ASN A 503 -6.13 5.13 23.77
CA ASN A 503 -5.49 5.50 25.03
C ASN A 503 -6.46 6.23 26.01
N GLY A 504 -7.64 5.64 26.22
CA GLY A 504 -8.68 6.17 27.10
C GLY A 504 -9.43 7.40 26.57
N ASN A 505 -9.30 7.75 25.28
CA ASN A 505 -10.05 8.83 24.65
C ASN A 505 -11.29 8.32 23.93
N ASN A 506 -12.38 9.10 24.00
CA ASN A 506 -13.56 8.85 23.19
C ASN A 506 -13.34 9.46 21.80
N ILE A 507 -13.66 8.72 20.75
CA ILE A 507 -13.48 9.15 19.36
C ILE A 507 -14.73 8.84 18.56
N ALA A 508 -15.06 9.70 17.60
CA ALA A 508 -16.19 9.50 16.71
C ALA A 508 -15.74 9.52 15.24
N PHE A 509 -16.03 8.45 14.52
CA PHE A 509 -15.86 8.36 13.07
C PHE A 509 -17.23 8.45 12.39
N ASN A 510 -17.30 9.10 11.23
CA ASN A 510 -18.42 8.88 10.31
C ASN A 510 -18.22 7.56 9.57
N ARG A 511 -16.97 7.29 9.19
CA ARG A 511 -16.53 6.03 8.59
C ARG A 511 -15.08 5.77 8.94
N ILE A 512 -14.73 4.51 9.23
CA ILE A 512 -13.34 4.09 9.40
C ILE A 512 -12.81 3.68 8.03
N GLN A 513 -11.91 4.48 7.45
CA GLN A 513 -11.30 4.17 6.16
C GLN A 513 -10.31 3.01 6.33
N ASN A 514 -10.51 1.92 5.60
CA ASN A 514 -9.70 0.72 5.77
C ASN A 514 -9.56 -0.11 4.49
N SER A 515 -8.39 -0.72 4.32
CA SER A 515 -8.07 -1.51 3.12
C SER A 515 -8.34 -3.01 3.29
N ASP A 516 -8.04 -3.52 4.48
CA ASP A 516 -8.00 -4.95 4.79
C ASP A 516 -8.14 -5.20 6.30
N ASP A 517 -8.01 -6.45 6.70
CA ASP A 517 -8.15 -6.94 8.08
C ASP A 517 -6.97 -6.59 9.00
N GLY A 518 -5.91 -5.98 8.47
CA GLY A 518 -4.81 -5.47 9.27
C GLY A 518 -5.14 -4.20 10.07
N ALA A 519 -6.28 -3.55 9.78
CA ALA A 519 -6.77 -2.41 10.55
C ALA A 519 -7.17 -2.82 11.97
N ARG A 520 -6.68 -2.13 13.00
CA ARG A 520 -7.04 -2.42 14.39
C ARG A 520 -7.22 -1.16 15.22
N ILE A 521 -8.32 -1.07 15.95
CA ILE A 521 -8.56 -0.01 16.93
C ILE A 521 -8.54 -0.63 18.33
N VAL A 522 -7.70 -0.10 19.21
CA VAL A 522 -7.46 -0.64 20.55
C VAL A 522 -7.60 0.44 21.61
N ASN A 523 -7.64 0.03 22.88
CA ASN A 523 -7.46 0.93 24.01
C ASN A 523 -6.48 0.28 24.98
N ASN A 524 -5.23 0.73 24.99
CA ASN A 524 -4.20 0.11 25.80
C ASN A 524 -4.00 0.83 27.14
N HIS A 525 -4.89 1.80 27.46
CA HIS A 525 -4.88 2.51 28.72
C HIS A 525 -5.33 1.61 29.88
N LEU A 526 -4.53 1.57 30.96
CA LEU A 526 -4.73 0.66 32.10
C LEU A 526 -6.08 0.84 32.83
N GLN A 527 -6.47 2.09 33.09
CA GLN A 527 -7.61 2.38 33.97
C GLN A 527 -8.79 3.09 33.30
N LYS A 528 -8.55 3.81 32.19
CA LYS A 528 -9.54 4.66 31.55
C LYS A 528 -10.17 3.94 30.37
N ALA A 529 -11.50 3.82 30.39
CA ALA A 529 -12.25 3.29 29.27
C ALA A 529 -12.27 4.28 28.10
N ALA A 530 -12.31 3.77 26.88
CA ALA A 530 -12.52 4.53 25.66
C ALA A 530 -13.87 4.14 25.03
N THR A 531 -14.47 5.07 24.27
CA THR A 531 -15.68 4.83 23.49
C THR A 531 -15.42 5.21 22.03
N LEU A 532 -15.57 4.23 21.15
CA LEU A 532 -15.54 4.40 19.70
C LEU A 532 -16.99 4.56 19.21
N THR A 533 -17.32 5.75 18.71
CA THR A 533 -18.62 6.01 18.08
C THR A 533 -18.48 5.98 16.56
N ILE A 534 -19.39 5.29 15.88
CA ILE A 534 -19.49 5.24 14.42
C ILE A 534 -20.84 5.85 14.02
N ASN A 535 -20.81 7.07 13.50
CA ASN A 535 -21.99 7.88 13.16
C ASN A 535 -22.61 7.55 11.80
N GLY A 536 -21.96 6.70 11.00
CA GLY A 536 -22.26 6.56 9.58
C GLY A 536 -21.90 7.81 8.76
N PRO A 537 -21.80 7.70 7.43
CA PRO A 537 -21.65 8.86 6.58
C PRO A 537 -22.88 9.77 6.69
N LYS A 538 -22.67 11.07 6.56
CA LYS A 538 -23.77 12.03 6.44
C LYS A 538 -24.62 11.64 5.21
N PRO A 539 -25.95 11.53 5.32
CA PRO A 539 -26.81 11.37 4.15
C PRO A 539 -26.55 12.51 3.15
N PRO A 540 -26.53 12.22 1.84
CA PRO A 540 -26.41 13.28 0.84
C PRO A 540 -27.60 14.22 0.95
N GLU A 541 -27.33 15.52 0.83
CA GLU A 541 -28.34 16.59 0.80
C GLU A 541 -28.45 17.19 -0.61
N ALA A 542 -29.54 17.90 -0.89
CA ALA A 542 -29.75 18.51 -2.21
C ALA A 542 -28.63 19.50 -2.59
N THR A 543 -28.00 20.13 -1.60
CA THR A 543 -26.84 21.03 -1.78
C THR A 543 -25.58 20.30 -2.22
N ASP A 544 -25.49 18.99 -2.01
CA ASP A 544 -24.34 18.16 -2.41
C ASP A 544 -24.44 17.69 -3.87
N LEU A 545 -25.58 17.94 -4.53
CA LEU A 545 -25.81 17.51 -5.91
C LEU A 545 -25.18 18.48 -6.91
N LYS A 546 -24.35 17.94 -7.80
CA LYS A 546 -23.79 18.64 -8.95
C LYS A 546 -24.84 18.69 -10.06
N TRP A 547 -25.16 19.90 -10.51
CA TRP A 547 -26.03 20.15 -11.64
C TRP A 547 -25.20 20.39 -12.89
N GLY A 548 -25.63 19.81 -14.00
CA GLY A 548 -24.99 20.01 -15.29
C GLY A 548 -25.98 20.19 -16.43
N THR A 549 -25.44 20.51 -17.60
CA THR A 549 -26.19 20.64 -18.84
C THR A 549 -25.65 19.69 -19.91
N TRP A 550 -26.32 19.62 -21.07
CA TRP A 550 -25.95 18.71 -22.15
C TRP A 550 -24.46 18.86 -22.55
N LYS A 551 -23.79 17.72 -22.79
CA LYS A 551 -22.34 17.56 -23.05
C LYS A 551 -21.41 17.74 -21.86
N GLU A 552 -21.88 18.23 -20.71
CA GLU A 552 -21.06 18.23 -19.50
C GLU A 552 -20.91 16.80 -18.95
N ASN A 553 -19.81 16.54 -18.26
CA ASN A 553 -19.54 15.23 -17.65
C ASN A 553 -19.54 15.36 -16.12
N SER A 554 -19.79 14.26 -15.41
CA SER A 554 -19.68 14.17 -13.94
C SER A 554 -20.65 15.04 -13.14
N ALA A 555 -21.82 15.40 -13.69
CA ALA A 555 -22.93 15.94 -12.91
C ALA A 555 -23.85 14.81 -12.41
N ASP A 556 -24.54 15.06 -11.30
CA ASP A 556 -25.48 14.11 -10.71
C ASP A 556 -26.86 14.20 -11.37
N ILE A 557 -27.27 15.44 -11.67
CA ILE A 557 -28.51 15.76 -12.38
C ILE A 557 -28.19 16.69 -13.53
N TYR A 558 -28.80 16.39 -14.67
CA TYR A 558 -28.74 17.19 -15.87
C TYR A 558 -30.08 17.84 -16.14
N GLU A 559 -30.07 19.14 -16.42
CA GLU A 559 -31.26 19.91 -16.77
C GLU A 559 -31.38 20.05 -18.30
N TYR A 560 -32.54 19.70 -18.84
CA TYR A 560 -32.85 19.81 -20.26
C TYR A 560 -34.16 20.55 -20.48
N ILE A 561 -34.07 21.76 -21.04
CA ILE A 561 -35.25 22.46 -21.56
C ILE A 561 -35.61 21.80 -22.89
N ASN A 562 -36.71 21.05 -22.91
CA ASN A 562 -37.09 20.21 -24.04
C ASN A 562 -37.97 20.98 -25.05
N PRO A 563 -37.43 21.44 -26.20
CA PRO A 563 -38.20 22.21 -27.17
C PRO A 563 -39.26 21.37 -27.88
N HIS A 564 -39.15 20.04 -27.83
CA HIS A 564 -40.11 19.12 -28.43
C HIS A 564 -41.31 18.81 -27.51
N ALA A 565 -41.29 19.32 -26.28
CA ALA A 565 -42.34 19.13 -25.28
C ALA A 565 -42.76 20.48 -24.67
N ASN A 566 -43.04 21.49 -25.52
CA ASN A 566 -43.48 22.83 -25.10
C ASN A 566 -42.52 23.50 -24.09
N ASN A 567 -41.21 23.33 -24.25
CA ASN A 567 -40.17 23.83 -23.34
C ASN A 567 -40.31 23.32 -21.89
N ARG A 568 -40.95 22.16 -21.67
CA ARG A 568 -40.93 21.48 -20.38
C ARG A 568 -39.49 21.16 -19.99
N THR A 569 -39.12 21.43 -18.73
CA THR A 569 -37.83 21.02 -18.20
C THR A 569 -37.85 19.56 -17.78
N ASP A 570 -36.94 18.77 -18.35
CA ASP A 570 -36.74 17.36 -18.07
C ASP A 570 -35.39 17.16 -17.36
N TYR A 571 -35.36 16.27 -16.37
CA TYR A 571 -34.19 15.98 -15.55
C TYR A 571 -33.68 14.56 -15.80
N PHE A 572 -32.36 14.44 -16.00
CA PHE A 572 -31.70 13.18 -16.33
C PHE A 572 -30.48 12.91 -15.44
N THR A 573 -30.05 11.66 -15.39
CA THR A 573 -28.68 11.31 -14.97
C THR A 573 -27.93 10.62 -16.11
N LEU A 574 -26.62 10.87 -16.20
CA LEU A 574 -25.76 10.33 -17.25
C LEU A 574 -25.37 8.88 -16.93
N LYS A 575 -25.56 7.99 -17.90
CA LYS A 575 -25.15 6.57 -17.84
C LYS A 575 -24.05 6.22 -18.84
N GLY A 576 -23.89 7.01 -19.90
CA GLY A 576 -22.98 6.71 -21.01
C GLY A 576 -22.25 7.95 -21.53
N ASN A 577 -22.33 8.19 -22.84
CA ASN A 577 -21.60 9.28 -23.48
C ASN A 577 -22.38 10.60 -23.37
N PRO A 578 -21.84 11.64 -22.72
CA PRO A 578 -22.54 12.92 -22.52
C PRO A 578 -22.81 13.69 -23.82
N ASN A 579 -22.13 13.34 -24.92
CA ASN A 579 -22.35 13.97 -26.22
C ASN A 579 -23.59 13.45 -26.96
N GLN A 580 -24.22 12.39 -26.45
CA GLN A 580 -25.40 11.80 -27.06
C GLN A 580 -26.66 12.60 -26.70
N TYR A 581 -27.65 12.62 -27.58
CA TYR A 581 -28.87 13.40 -27.36
C TYR A 581 -29.72 12.82 -26.22
N MET A 582 -30.27 13.71 -25.39
CA MET A 582 -31.26 13.35 -24.39
C MET A 582 -32.59 13.01 -25.06
N PRO A 583 -33.32 11.99 -24.60
CA PRO A 583 -34.65 11.66 -25.12
C PRO A 583 -35.64 12.82 -24.96
N THR A 584 -36.51 13.00 -25.96
CA THR A 584 -37.47 14.11 -26.00
C THR A 584 -38.86 13.76 -25.47
N ASN A 585 -39.09 12.49 -25.12
CA ASN A 585 -40.40 11.95 -24.73
C ASN A 585 -40.47 11.53 -23.25
N GLY A 586 -39.52 11.95 -22.42
CA GLY A 586 -39.45 11.53 -21.01
C GLY A 586 -39.12 10.04 -20.82
N ALA A 587 -38.40 9.43 -21.76
CA ALA A 587 -37.89 8.06 -21.65
C ALA A 587 -36.39 8.04 -21.34
N SER A 588 -35.88 6.89 -20.91
CA SER A 588 -34.44 6.62 -20.80
C SER A 588 -33.89 6.02 -22.11
N ASN A 589 -32.58 6.15 -22.34
CA ASN A 589 -31.88 5.47 -23.43
C ASN A 589 -30.54 4.88 -22.94
N ALA A 590 -29.66 4.48 -23.86
CA ALA A 590 -28.36 3.88 -23.52
C ALA A 590 -27.39 4.82 -22.78
N HIS A 591 -27.64 6.13 -22.82
CA HIS A 591 -26.72 7.15 -22.30
C HIS A 591 -27.35 8.05 -21.23
N TRP A 592 -28.67 8.17 -21.20
CA TRP A 592 -29.41 9.05 -20.30
C TRP A 592 -30.53 8.28 -19.61
N THR A 593 -30.60 8.39 -18.29
CA THR A 593 -31.74 7.88 -17.52
C THR A 593 -32.65 9.05 -17.17
N PHE A 594 -33.90 9.02 -17.63
CA PHE A 594 -34.90 10.01 -17.27
C PHE A 594 -35.29 9.86 -15.80
N LEU A 595 -35.27 10.95 -15.06
CA LEU A 595 -35.62 11.00 -13.64
C LEU A 595 -37.06 11.48 -13.46
N SER A 596 -37.33 12.71 -13.93
CA SER A 596 -38.63 13.36 -13.82
C SER A 596 -38.66 14.64 -14.64
N SER A 597 -39.86 15.16 -14.92
CA SER A 597 -40.05 16.56 -15.33
C SER A 597 -40.35 17.49 -14.14
N ASN A 598 -40.27 16.97 -12.90
CA ASN A 598 -40.38 17.73 -11.66
C ASN A 598 -39.02 17.73 -10.94
N LYS A 599 -38.51 18.93 -10.63
CA LYS A 599 -37.19 19.12 -10.05
C LYS A 599 -37.02 18.42 -8.71
N ASP A 600 -37.99 18.57 -7.81
CA ASP A 600 -37.94 18.00 -6.46
C ASP A 600 -38.01 16.47 -6.51
N ALA A 601 -38.81 15.91 -7.42
CA ALA A 601 -38.88 14.47 -7.64
C ALA A 601 -37.55 13.91 -8.18
N ALA A 602 -36.91 14.61 -9.13
CA ALA A 602 -35.60 14.23 -9.66
C ALA A 602 -34.51 14.29 -8.57
N VAL A 603 -34.47 15.37 -7.78
CA VAL A 603 -33.58 15.51 -6.62
C VAL A 603 -33.80 14.37 -5.63
N LYS A 604 -35.05 14.08 -5.26
CA LYS A 604 -35.37 13.00 -4.32
C LYS A 604 -34.93 11.63 -4.83
N GLN A 605 -35.07 11.35 -6.13
CA GLN A 605 -34.60 10.10 -6.73
C GLN A 605 -33.08 9.98 -6.66
N VAL A 606 -32.33 11.03 -7.02
CA VAL A 606 -30.87 11.00 -6.99
C VAL A 606 -30.33 10.95 -5.56
N LEU A 607 -30.94 11.67 -4.62
CA LEU A 607 -30.58 11.55 -3.19
C LEU A 607 -30.86 10.15 -2.66
N ALA A 608 -31.94 9.49 -3.09
CA ALA A 608 -32.21 8.11 -2.71
C ALA A 608 -31.17 7.15 -3.29
N GLN A 609 -30.76 7.32 -4.55
CA GLN A 609 -29.71 6.53 -5.20
C GLN A 609 -28.35 6.71 -4.51
N LYS A 610 -27.89 7.96 -4.35
CA LYS A 610 -26.65 8.26 -3.62
C LYS A 610 -26.71 7.77 -2.17
N GLY A 611 -27.87 7.91 -1.53
CA GLY A 611 -28.11 7.42 -0.18
C GLY A 611 -27.98 5.89 -0.06
N LEU A 612 -28.20 5.12 -1.13
CA LEU A 612 -27.94 3.68 -1.17
C LEU A 612 -26.45 3.39 -1.38
N GLU A 613 -25.77 4.12 -2.25
CA GLU A 613 -24.31 4.00 -2.47
C GLU A 613 -23.52 4.33 -1.19
N HIS A 614 -23.98 5.30 -0.40
CA HIS A 614 -23.37 5.67 0.89
C HIS A 614 -23.63 4.67 2.03
N ARG A 615 -24.53 3.68 1.88
CA ARG A 615 -24.88 2.74 2.98
C ARG A 615 -23.90 1.59 3.15
N TYR A 616 -23.15 1.21 2.12
CA TYR A 616 -22.29 0.02 2.14
C TYR A 616 -20.85 0.35 2.50
N ASN A 617 -20.63 0.71 3.77
CA ASN A 617 -19.29 0.88 4.31
C ASN A 617 -18.97 -0.26 5.28
N SER A 618 -17.98 -1.09 4.92
CA SER A 618 -17.48 -2.15 5.79
C SER A 618 -16.22 -1.71 6.55
N PHE A 619 -16.08 -2.23 7.76
CA PHE A 619 -14.80 -2.25 8.46
C PHE A 619 -14.29 -3.69 8.47
N ASN A 620 -13.16 -3.92 7.79
CA ASN A 620 -12.61 -5.26 7.60
C ASN A 620 -11.71 -5.69 8.77
N GLY A 621 -11.32 -4.73 9.61
CA GLY A 621 -10.39 -4.91 10.71
C GLY A 621 -11.00 -5.39 12.02
N PHE A 622 -10.24 -5.17 13.10
CA PHE A 622 -10.55 -5.63 14.45
C PHE A 622 -10.70 -4.48 15.45
N ILE A 623 -11.55 -4.68 16.44
CA ILE A 623 -11.69 -3.80 17.60
C ILE A 623 -11.23 -4.58 18.84
N GLY A 624 -10.30 -4.02 19.60
CA GLY A 624 -9.65 -4.67 20.74
C GLY A 624 -8.27 -5.25 20.42
N GLU A 625 -7.50 -5.54 21.47
CA GLU A 625 -6.11 -5.99 21.36
C GLU A 625 -5.99 -7.53 21.33
N THR A 626 -5.06 -8.04 20.52
CA THR A 626 -4.70 -9.47 20.45
C THR A 626 -3.25 -9.73 20.81
N ASP A 627 -2.43 -8.67 20.88
CA ASP A 627 -1.07 -8.74 21.39
C ASP A 627 -1.11 -8.93 22.91
N ASN A 628 -0.75 -10.13 23.37
CA ASN A 628 -0.75 -10.49 24.79
C ASN A 628 0.29 -9.72 25.63
N THR A 629 1.21 -8.98 24.99
CA THR A 629 2.15 -8.10 25.68
C THR A 629 1.59 -6.71 25.95
N GLN A 630 0.44 -6.38 25.34
CA GLN A 630 -0.25 -5.12 25.51
C GLN A 630 -1.53 -5.30 26.32
N HIS A 631 -1.93 -4.25 27.03
CA HIS A 631 -3.17 -4.28 27.81
C HIS A 631 -4.38 -4.14 26.89
N ASN A 632 -5.35 -5.03 27.03
CA ASN A 632 -6.65 -4.90 26.36
C ASN A 632 -7.63 -4.13 27.26
N GLY A 633 -7.44 -2.81 27.33
CA GLY A 633 -8.27 -1.92 28.14
C GLY A 633 -9.71 -1.83 27.65
N ARG A 634 -10.60 -1.36 28.53
CA ARG A 634 -12.04 -1.29 28.23
C ARG A 634 -12.32 -0.40 27.02
N LEU A 635 -12.91 -0.96 25.97
CA LEU A 635 -13.28 -0.27 24.74
C LEU A 635 -14.76 -0.52 24.43
N ASN A 636 -15.60 0.52 24.52
CA ASN A 636 -17.01 0.45 24.14
C ASN A 636 -17.14 0.85 22.67
N VAL A 637 -18.06 0.21 21.93
CA VAL A 637 -18.38 0.57 20.55
C VAL A 637 -19.84 1.00 20.49
N VAL A 638 -20.10 2.15 19.90
CA VAL A 638 -21.43 2.71 19.69
C VAL A 638 -21.63 2.92 18.19
N TYR A 639 -22.58 2.21 17.60
CA TYR A 639 -23.02 2.45 16.23
C TYR A 639 -24.30 3.30 16.26
N ASP A 640 -24.19 4.56 15.85
CA ASP A 640 -25.28 5.55 15.90
C ASP A 640 -25.42 6.27 14.55
N PRO A 641 -25.86 5.56 13.49
CA PRO A 641 -26.10 6.18 12.20
C PRO A 641 -27.21 7.23 12.33
N LYS A 642 -26.88 8.50 12.07
CA LYS A 642 -27.88 9.58 11.97
C LYS A 642 -28.72 9.38 10.70
N ALA A 643 -29.67 8.44 10.74
CA ALA A 643 -30.47 8.04 9.59
C ALA A 643 -31.54 9.09 9.22
N SER A 644 -31.69 9.41 7.94
CA SER A 644 -32.96 9.93 7.42
C SER A 644 -33.89 8.74 7.10
N THR A 645 -34.97 8.62 7.87
CA THR A 645 -36.10 7.69 7.69
C THR A 645 -36.76 7.77 6.31
N PRO A 646 -37.47 6.73 5.81
CA PRO A 646 -38.01 5.59 6.55
C PRO A 646 -37.15 4.32 6.49
N PRO A 647 -37.35 3.40 7.46
CA PRO A 647 -36.53 2.21 7.63
C PRO A 647 -36.79 1.25 6.48
N ALA A 648 -35.77 1.00 5.65
CA ALA A 648 -35.74 -0.23 4.89
C ALA A 648 -35.63 -1.38 5.90
N THR A 649 -36.50 -2.37 5.72
CA THR A 649 -36.40 -3.71 6.28
C THR A 649 -34.95 -4.14 6.39
N ALA A 650 -34.58 -4.65 7.58
CA ALA A 650 -33.27 -5.22 7.86
C ALA A 650 -32.81 -6.13 6.70
N SER A 651 -31.92 -5.61 5.87
CA SER A 651 -31.17 -6.36 4.89
C SER A 651 -29.70 -6.12 5.21
N GLU A 652 -29.14 -7.09 5.94
CA GLU A 652 -27.74 -7.49 5.91
C GLU A 652 -26.70 -6.40 6.26
N VAL A 653 -26.45 -6.25 7.56
CA VAL A 653 -25.13 -5.80 8.03
C VAL A 653 -24.27 -7.06 8.19
N THR A 654 -23.47 -7.36 7.17
CA THR A 654 -22.55 -8.51 7.18
C THR A 654 -21.28 -8.11 7.93
N TRP A 655 -21.18 -8.47 9.21
CA TRP A 655 -19.94 -8.33 9.99
C TRP A 655 -18.98 -9.49 9.66
N GLY A 656 -17.76 -9.16 9.22
CA GLY A 656 -16.67 -10.11 9.04
C GLY A 656 -16.08 -10.58 10.39
N LYS A 657 -15.31 -11.68 10.36
CA LYS A 657 -14.88 -12.47 11.53
C LYS A 657 -14.10 -11.68 12.58
N GLY A 658 -14.57 -11.75 13.84
CA GLY A 658 -13.72 -12.07 15.00
C GLY A 658 -13.55 -10.99 16.06
N LEU A 659 -14.41 -10.97 17.08
CA LEU A 659 -14.04 -10.53 18.42
C LEU A 659 -13.38 -11.69 19.18
N VAL A 660 -12.31 -11.45 19.93
CA VAL A 660 -11.75 -12.45 20.86
C VAL A 660 -11.83 -11.92 22.30
N ALA A 661 -12.49 -12.76 23.12
CA ALA A 661 -12.64 -12.80 24.58
C ALA A 661 -13.45 -11.69 25.28
N GLY A 662 -14.76 -11.96 25.49
CA GLY A 662 -15.60 -11.27 26.48
C GLY A 662 -17.12 -11.25 26.26
N ALA A 663 -17.62 -11.91 25.20
CA ALA A 663 -18.99 -11.88 24.66
C ALA A 663 -19.42 -10.52 24.07
N ASP A 664 -19.79 -10.57 22.79
CA ASP A 664 -20.23 -9.40 22.03
C ASP A 664 -21.63 -9.00 22.46
N ILE A 665 -21.75 -7.89 23.19
CA ILE A 665 -23.06 -7.36 23.59
C ILE A 665 -23.58 -6.46 22.47
N TYR A 666 -24.54 -6.98 21.72
CA TYR A 666 -25.25 -6.25 20.69
C TYR A 666 -26.53 -5.63 21.27
N LEU A 667 -26.72 -4.33 20.99
CA LEU A 667 -27.97 -3.63 21.29
C LEU A 667 -28.86 -3.62 20.05
N PHE A 668 -30.00 -4.29 20.14
CA PHE A 668 -31.03 -4.25 19.12
C PHE A 668 -32.19 -3.38 19.58
N THR A 669 -32.68 -2.51 18.70
CA THR A 669 -33.91 -1.76 18.97
C THR A 669 -35.03 -2.38 18.15
N ASN A 670 -36.05 -2.90 18.83
CA ASN A 670 -37.22 -3.46 18.15
C ASN A 670 -37.89 -2.35 17.32
N PRO A 671 -38.02 -2.50 15.99
CA PRO A 671 -38.49 -1.42 15.13
C PRO A 671 -39.97 -1.06 15.37
N LYS A 672 -40.78 -2.01 15.87
CA LYS A 672 -42.21 -1.82 16.17
C LYS A 672 -42.44 -1.26 17.57
N THR A 673 -41.79 -1.82 18.58
CA THR A 673 -42.06 -1.46 19.99
C THR A 673 -41.11 -0.39 20.54
N LYS A 674 -40.01 -0.09 19.82
CA LYS A 674 -38.91 0.78 20.25
C LYS A 674 -38.18 0.31 21.52
N ILE A 675 -38.48 -0.89 22.00
CA ILE A 675 -37.82 -1.47 23.15
C ILE A 675 -36.42 -1.93 22.74
N ARG A 676 -35.44 -1.61 23.58
CA ARG A 676 -34.05 -2.03 23.44
C ARG A 676 -33.84 -3.41 24.05
N GLU A 677 -33.22 -4.30 23.31
CA GLU A 677 -32.86 -5.66 23.72
C GLU A 677 -31.34 -5.83 23.61
N TYR A 678 -30.72 -6.32 24.67
CA TYR A 678 -29.28 -6.64 24.68
C TYR A 678 -29.08 -8.14 24.45
N PHE A 679 -28.17 -8.51 23.56
CA PHE A 679 -27.85 -9.90 23.25
C PHE A 679 -26.36 -10.16 23.26
N ALA A 680 -25.94 -11.33 23.74
CA ALA A 680 -24.60 -11.87 23.57
C ALA A 680 -24.55 -12.79 22.34
N LEU A 681 -23.56 -12.62 21.46
CA LEU A 681 -23.33 -13.57 20.38
C LEU A 681 -22.65 -14.85 20.91
N LYS A 682 -23.25 -16.00 20.61
CA LYS A 682 -22.76 -17.35 20.96
C LYS A 682 -22.27 -18.16 19.76
N GLY A 683 -22.76 -17.85 18.56
CA GLY A 683 -22.53 -18.64 17.35
C GLY A 683 -22.35 -17.77 16.10
N ASP A 684 -23.01 -18.14 14.99
CA ASP A 684 -22.86 -17.44 13.71
C ASP A 684 -23.63 -16.10 13.70
N PRO A 685 -22.95 -14.94 13.57
CA PRO A 685 -23.59 -13.63 13.56
C PRO A 685 -24.47 -13.38 12.33
N LYS A 686 -24.39 -14.23 11.29
CA LYS A 686 -25.27 -14.14 10.11
C LYS A 686 -26.67 -14.68 10.38
N GLN A 687 -26.85 -15.39 11.49
CA GLN A 687 -28.13 -16.02 11.82
C GLN A 687 -29.09 -15.00 12.43
N PRO A 688 -30.40 -15.10 12.17
CA PRO A 688 -31.37 -14.13 12.66
C PRO A 688 -31.37 -13.99 14.19
N VAL A 689 -31.34 -12.75 14.67
CA VAL A 689 -31.48 -12.44 16.10
C VAL A 689 -32.92 -12.75 16.53
N PRO A 690 -33.12 -13.56 17.58
CA PRO A 690 -34.45 -13.85 18.08
C PRO A 690 -35.14 -12.58 18.62
N ARG A 691 -36.48 -12.57 18.62
CA ARG A 691 -37.26 -11.40 19.08
C ARG A 691 -38.01 -11.73 20.36
N GLY A 692 -38.32 -10.72 21.16
CA GLY A 692 -39.20 -10.88 22.32
C GLY A 692 -38.46 -11.36 23.57
N GLY A 693 -37.16 -11.06 23.68
CA GLY A 693 -36.35 -11.50 24.81
C GLY A 693 -36.02 -12.99 24.86
N LEU A 694 -35.93 -13.65 23.70
CA LEU A 694 -35.63 -15.08 23.58
C LEU A 694 -34.18 -15.34 23.17
N SER A 695 -33.58 -16.43 23.62
CA SER A 695 -32.26 -16.89 23.16
C SER A 695 -32.39 -17.93 22.03
N SER A 696 -31.32 -18.11 21.25
CA SER A 696 -31.12 -19.18 20.27
C SER A 696 -29.74 -19.82 20.41
N GLU A 697 -29.45 -20.80 19.56
CA GLU A 697 -28.12 -21.39 19.38
C GLU A 697 -27.01 -20.35 19.16
N HIS A 698 -27.32 -19.28 18.43
CA HIS A 698 -26.32 -18.29 18.02
C HIS A 698 -26.39 -16.99 18.82
N TRP A 699 -27.49 -16.72 19.54
CA TRP A 699 -27.72 -15.46 20.24
C TRP A 699 -28.30 -15.70 21.64
N GLU A 700 -27.75 -15.07 22.67
CA GLU A 700 -28.31 -15.10 24.03
C GLU A 700 -28.93 -13.77 24.41
N PHE A 701 -30.20 -13.78 24.75
CA PHE A 701 -30.85 -12.60 25.30
C PHE A 701 -30.37 -12.33 26.73
N LEU A 702 -29.97 -11.08 26.98
CA LEU A 702 -29.43 -10.66 28.28
C LEU A 702 -30.49 -9.93 29.10
N VAL A 703 -31.02 -8.82 28.58
CA VAL A 703 -31.95 -7.93 29.28
C VAL A 703 -32.65 -6.95 28.32
N TRP A 704 -33.81 -6.45 28.75
CA TRP A 704 -34.50 -5.30 28.16
C TRP A 704 -33.92 -3.99 28.72
N GLY A 705 -33.73 -2.97 27.87
CA GLY A 705 -33.02 -1.76 28.26
C GLY A 705 -33.88 -0.56 28.66
N THR A 706 -33.76 -0.15 29.93
CA THR A 706 -33.49 1.26 30.31
C THR A 706 -32.25 1.45 31.20
N ASP A 707 -31.63 0.41 31.76
CA ASP A 707 -30.43 0.58 32.62
C ASP A 707 -29.37 -0.53 32.44
N LEU A 708 -28.13 -0.14 32.11
CA LEU A 708 -26.95 -1.03 32.04
C LEU A 708 -26.54 -1.61 33.41
N PHE A 709 -27.03 -1.04 34.51
CA PHE A 709 -26.69 -1.44 35.88
C PHE A 709 -27.12 -2.87 36.25
N CYS A 710 -28.10 -3.45 35.57
CA CYS A 710 -28.57 -4.81 35.89
C CYS A 710 -27.64 -5.94 35.40
N ILE A 711 -26.70 -5.67 34.48
CA ILE A 711 -25.77 -6.68 33.95
C ILE A 711 -24.74 -7.10 35.03
N GLU A 712 -24.39 -6.21 35.96
CA GLU A 712 -23.43 -6.51 37.04
C GLU A 712 -23.96 -7.53 38.06
N ARG A 713 -25.28 -7.59 38.32
CA ARG A 713 -25.85 -8.57 39.26
C ARG A 713 -25.85 -10.01 38.73
N LYS A 714 -25.97 -10.21 37.42
CA LYS A 714 -25.90 -11.56 36.82
C LYS A 714 -24.46 -12.08 36.70
N LYS A 715 -23.46 -11.19 36.59
CA LYS A 715 -22.03 -11.59 36.56
C LYS A 715 -21.54 -12.20 37.88
N LYS A 716 -22.08 -11.77 39.03
CA LYS A 716 -21.71 -12.34 40.34
C LYS A 716 -22.11 -13.81 40.50
N ILE A 717 -23.16 -14.26 39.82
CA ILE A 717 -23.66 -15.65 39.91
C ILE A 717 -22.82 -16.62 39.05
N TRP A 718 -22.08 -16.11 38.06
CA TRP A 718 -21.23 -16.92 37.18
C TRP A 718 -19.76 -16.97 37.60
N ALA A 719 -19.32 -16.12 38.53
CA ALA A 719 -17.99 -16.25 39.14
C ALA A 719 -17.94 -17.33 40.24
N GLU A 720 -19.09 -17.92 40.60
CA GLU A 720 -19.23 -18.98 41.61
C GLU A 720 -19.69 -20.34 41.01
N LYS A 721 -19.50 -20.57 39.71
CA LYS A 721 -19.70 -21.89 39.08
C LYS A 721 -18.55 -22.31 38.17
#